data_AF-A0A151TGZ9-F1
#
_entry.id   AF-A0A151TGZ9-F1
#
_cell.length_a   1.000
_cell.length_b   1.000
_cell.length_c   1.000
_cell.angle_alpha   90.00
_cell.angle_beta   90.00
_cell.angle_gamma   90.00
#
_symmetry.space_group_name_H-M   'P 1'
#
loop_
_entity.id
_entity.type
_entity.pdbx_description
1 polymer ?
#
loop_
_entity_poly.entity_id
_entity_poly.type
_entity_poly.pdbx_seq_one_letter_code
_entity_poly.pdbx_strand_id
1 'polypeptide(L)'
;MDSFAVAKKLEEELKKRDALIERLHVENEKLFDKLTEKASRAGSPQLSSPLSSGSVNVQPQNMGRNDTSNTARARSVDVLPSSLMVTDKNDGTVALIKSASEKVKTTPAGEYLTAALNDFNPDQYEGLAAISDGANKLLMLVLAAVIKAGASREHEILAEIRDAVFSFIRKMEPKRVMDTMLVSRVRILYIRSLLARSPELQSIKVLPVECFLEKSNTGPSRSSSRASSPGRSSVQYADEQIQGFKVNLKPEKKSKFSSVVLKIRGIDEETWRQQVTGGKLREISGEAKTFAIGNKALAALFVHTPAGELQRQLRSWLAEKFDFLSVMGNEALGGTTGQLELISTAIMDGWMAGLGSALPPQTDALGQLLFEYSKRVYTSQLQHLKDIAGTLATEEAEDAAQVIKLRSALESVDHKRRKILQQMRSDVALLTLENRGSSIQNPSTAAEDARLASLISLDRILKQVQDITKLSTVITIEKSKKRTVLGSLDKLAEQMPSLLEIDHECAQRYIADARRMVESIPEEDDHLQNLSHSRKPSTDTGSGSGTDVAQWNVLQFNTGNTSPFIIKCGANSNSELIIKAEARVQEPKGGEIVRVAPRPSILENMNLEEMKHVFAELPEALSLLALARTPDGTRARYSRLYRTLALKVPSLRDLITELEKGGALKDMRT
;
A
#
# COMPACT_ATOMS: atom_id res chain seq x y z
N MET A 1 47.72 8.87 -22.39
CA MET A 1 47.83 9.23 -20.96
C MET A 1 46.48 9.01 -20.28
N ASP A 2 46.32 7.78 -19.79
CA ASP A 2 45.69 7.29 -18.56
C ASP A 2 44.26 7.71 -18.16
N SER A 3 43.31 7.45 -19.05
CA SER A 3 41.86 7.35 -18.72
C SER A 3 41.59 6.41 -17.53
N PHE A 4 42.41 5.35 -17.38
CA PHE A 4 42.31 4.39 -16.28
C PHE A 4 42.69 5.01 -14.91
N ALA A 5 43.67 5.91 -14.88
CA ALA A 5 44.06 6.61 -13.65
C ALA A 5 42.99 7.62 -13.20
N VAL A 6 42.31 8.26 -14.16
CA VAL A 6 41.19 9.17 -13.88
C VAL A 6 39.98 8.41 -13.34
N ALA A 7 39.64 7.25 -13.93
CA ALA A 7 38.56 6.40 -13.46
C ALA A 7 38.81 5.90 -12.02
N LYS A 8 40.03 5.45 -11.73
CA LYS A 8 40.42 5.00 -10.39
C LYS A 8 40.36 6.12 -9.35
N LYS A 9 40.81 7.33 -9.71
CA LYS A 9 40.73 8.51 -8.84
C LYS A 9 39.28 8.92 -8.56
N LEU A 10 38.39 8.78 -9.53
CA LEU A 10 36.96 9.06 -9.37
C LEU A 10 36.29 8.03 -8.46
N GLU A 11 36.65 6.75 -8.56
CA GLU A 11 36.16 5.70 -7.67
C GLU A 11 36.64 5.89 -6.22
N GLU A 12 37.91 6.29 -6.05
CA GLU A 12 38.47 6.61 -4.73
C GLU A 12 37.79 7.85 -4.11
N GLU A 13 37.50 8.89 -4.90
CA GLU A 13 36.75 10.06 -4.44
C GLU A 13 35.28 9.74 -4.12
N LEU A 14 34.63 8.85 -4.87
CA LEU A 14 33.28 8.37 -4.53
C LEU A 14 33.27 7.61 -3.21
N LYS A 15 34.22 6.69 -2.99
CA LYS A 15 34.36 5.96 -1.71
C LYS A 15 34.62 6.91 -0.53
N LYS A 16 35.41 7.98 -0.73
CA LYS A 16 35.61 9.01 0.30
C LYS A 16 34.33 9.79 0.61
N ARG A 17 33.52 10.10 -0.40
CA ARG A 17 32.22 10.75 -0.22
C ARG A 17 31.25 9.85 0.54
N ASP A 18 31.19 8.57 0.21
CA ASP A 18 30.33 7.61 0.90
C ASP A 18 30.74 7.45 2.37
N ALA A 19 32.04 7.35 2.67
CA ALA A 19 32.55 7.30 4.04
C ALA A 19 32.37 8.62 4.83
N LEU A 20 32.22 9.76 4.13
CA LEU A 20 31.90 11.04 4.76
C LEU A 20 30.39 11.12 5.06
N ILE A 21 29.54 10.65 4.15
CA ILE A 21 28.08 10.57 4.33
C ILE A 21 27.74 9.67 5.51
N GLU A 22 28.39 8.52 5.64
CA GLU A 22 28.18 7.60 6.76
C GLU A 22 28.59 8.24 8.10
N ARG A 23 29.74 8.93 8.14
CA ARG A 23 30.16 9.67 9.35
C ARG A 23 29.20 10.80 9.72
N LEU A 24 28.71 11.55 8.74
CA LEU A 24 27.71 12.60 8.97
C LEU A 24 26.37 12.01 9.44
N HIS A 25 25.98 10.82 8.95
CA HIS A 25 24.80 10.13 9.46
C HIS A 25 24.95 9.73 10.93
N VAL A 26 26.09 9.14 11.30
CA VAL A 26 26.38 8.77 12.69
C VAL A 26 26.46 10.00 13.61
N GLU A 27 27.04 11.11 13.15
CA GLU A 27 27.10 12.34 13.94
C GLU A 27 25.72 13.00 14.08
N ASN A 28 24.88 12.95 13.03
CA ASN A 28 23.50 13.43 13.08
C ASN A 28 22.62 12.59 14.01
N GLU A 29 22.77 11.26 14.03
CA GLU A 29 22.09 10.40 15.01
C GLU A 29 22.48 10.79 16.44
N LYS A 30 23.77 10.98 16.71
CA LYS A 30 24.25 11.43 18.03
C LYS A 30 23.73 12.81 18.43
N LEU A 31 23.60 13.74 17.48
CA LEU A 31 23.01 15.05 17.73
C LEU A 31 21.50 14.95 17.98
N PHE A 32 20.82 14.06 17.27
CA PHE A 32 19.40 13.80 17.44
C PHE A 32 19.11 13.17 18.80
N ASP A 33 19.91 12.19 19.23
CA ASP A 33 19.81 11.58 20.57
C ASP A 33 20.04 12.61 21.67
N LYS A 34 21.08 13.47 21.53
CA LYS A 34 21.35 14.56 22.49
C LYS A 34 20.24 15.60 22.56
N LEU A 35 19.57 15.90 21.45
CA LEU A 35 18.43 16.84 21.41
C LEU A 35 17.17 16.20 21.99
N THR A 36 16.96 14.91 21.75
CA THR A 36 15.82 14.14 22.25
C THR A 36 15.95 13.88 23.76
N GLU A 37 17.16 13.61 24.25
CA GLU A 37 17.48 13.45 25.68
C GLU A 37 17.42 14.79 26.45
N LYS A 38 17.72 15.92 25.77
CA LYS A 38 17.47 17.27 26.33
C LYS A 38 15.98 17.63 26.35
N ALA A 39 15.20 17.19 25.37
CA ALA A 39 13.77 17.43 25.31
C ALA A 39 13.00 16.61 26.36
N SER A 40 13.42 15.37 26.65
CA SER A 40 12.83 14.54 27.70
C SER A 40 13.14 15.00 29.13
N ARG A 41 14.21 15.80 29.33
CA ARG A 41 14.53 16.47 30.60
C ARG A 41 13.79 17.81 30.83
N ALA A 42 13.12 18.36 29.82
CA ALA A 42 12.42 19.65 29.92
C ALA A 42 10.91 19.53 30.25
N GLY A 43 10.41 18.33 30.54
CA GLY A 43 9.00 18.08 30.84
C GLY A 43 8.69 18.00 32.33
N SER A 44 8.62 19.15 33.03
CA SER A 44 7.80 19.33 34.24
C SER A 44 7.58 20.82 34.50
N PRO A 45 6.34 21.36 34.42
CA PRO A 45 6.04 22.71 34.86
C PRO A 45 5.59 22.68 36.32
N GLN A 46 6.37 23.28 37.22
CA GLN A 46 5.82 23.83 38.46
C GLN A 46 6.11 25.32 38.55
N LEU A 47 5.03 26.05 38.84
CA LEU A 47 4.92 27.48 39.02
C LEU A 47 5.88 28.01 40.10
N SER A 48 6.60 29.09 39.79
CA SER A 48 6.68 30.31 40.61
C SER A 48 7.65 31.34 40.00
N SER A 49 7.26 32.62 40.07
CA SER A 49 8.14 33.80 39.95
C SER A 49 8.10 34.54 41.30
N PRO A 50 8.93 35.56 41.62
CA PRO A 50 10.03 36.19 40.87
C PRO A 50 11.30 36.52 41.71
N LEU A 51 12.28 37.20 41.09
CA LEU A 51 13.33 38.11 41.61
C LEU A 51 14.79 37.64 41.85
N SER A 52 15.68 38.45 41.26
CA SER A 52 16.96 39.00 41.77
C SER A 52 18.31 38.31 41.48
N SER A 53 19.15 39.09 40.78
CA SER A 53 20.60 39.33 40.97
C SER A 53 21.63 38.20 40.80
N GLY A 54 22.66 38.50 39.98
CA GLY A 54 24.06 38.35 40.44
C GLY A 54 24.91 37.25 39.79
N SER A 55 25.61 37.63 38.72
CA SER A 55 27.07 37.53 38.53
C SER A 55 27.85 36.21 38.78
N VAL A 56 28.71 35.89 37.78
CA VAL A 56 30.12 35.45 37.90
C VAL A 56 30.42 33.93 38.00
N ASN A 57 30.84 33.39 36.84
CA ASN A 57 32.16 32.81 36.52
C ASN A 57 32.60 31.43 37.09
N VAL A 58 33.47 30.81 36.29
CA VAL A 58 34.50 29.79 36.57
C VAL A 58 34.14 28.30 36.35
N GLN A 59 34.46 27.82 35.15
CA GLN A 59 35.12 26.51 34.87
C GLN A 59 36.61 26.63 35.30
N PRO A 60 37.47 25.60 35.51
CA PRO A 60 37.49 24.19 35.04
C PRO A 60 37.92 23.19 36.18
N GLN A 61 38.18 21.88 36.01
CA GLN A 61 39.29 21.27 35.26
C GLN A 61 39.32 19.75 35.49
N ASN A 62 39.86 19.05 34.50
CA ASN A 62 40.15 17.61 34.41
C ASN A 62 41.27 17.12 35.35
N MET A 63 41.16 15.87 35.81
CA MET A 63 42.22 14.87 36.12
C MET A 63 41.54 13.72 36.87
N GLY A 64 41.70 12.42 36.65
CA GLY A 64 42.58 11.59 35.84
C GLY A 64 42.69 10.22 36.55
N ARG A 65 42.61 9.12 35.78
CA ARG A 65 43.32 7.83 36.00
C ARG A 65 43.06 7.00 37.29
N ASN A 66 42.56 5.76 37.13
CA ASN A 66 43.35 4.52 37.32
C ASN A 66 42.49 3.23 37.33
N ASP A 67 43.13 2.19 36.81
CA ASP A 67 42.71 0.81 36.60
C ASP A 67 42.50 0.01 37.91
N THR A 68 41.76 -1.12 37.86
CA THR A 68 42.31 -2.50 37.96
C THR A 68 41.19 -3.56 38.11
N SER A 69 41.47 -4.72 37.51
CA SER A 69 40.76 -5.98 37.18
C SER A 69 40.22 -6.90 38.29
N ASN A 70 39.27 -7.80 37.94
CA ASN A 70 39.42 -9.28 37.96
C ASN A 70 38.09 -10.05 37.65
N THR A 71 37.99 -10.78 36.51
CA THR A 71 37.95 -12.28 36.30
C THR A 71 36.63 -12.99 36.68
N ALA A 72 36.04 -13.98 35.97
CA ALA A 72 36.37 -14.77 34.78
C ALA A 72 35.17 -15.64 34.28
N ARG A 73 35.24 -16.04 32.98
CA ARG A 73 34.72 -17.29 32.30
C ARG A 73 33.20 -17.50 32.13
N ALA A 74 32.64 -18.00 31.00
CA ALA A 74 33.18 -18.71 29.83
C ALA A 74 32.18 -18.83 28.63
N ARG A 75 32.75 -18.95 27.40
CA ARG A 75 32.37 -19.75 26.20
C ARG A 75 31.10 -19.39 25.38
N SER A 76 31.23 -18.88 24.13
CA SER A 76 31.46 -19.56 22.80
C SER A 76 30.11 -19.80 22.07
N VAL A 77 29.84 -19.63 20.76
CA VAL A 77 30.54 -19.83 19.46
C VAL A 77 29.81 -19.00 18.36
N ASP A 78 30.39 -18.95 17.14
CA ASP A 78 29.90 -18.49 15.81
C ASP A 78 30.33 -17.07 15.39
N VAL A 79 31.39 -16.83 14.60
CA VAL A 79 31.87 -17.38 13.31
C VAL A 79 30.97 -16.98 12.13
N LEU A 80 31.30 -15.83 11.53
CA LEU A 80 31.07 -15.51 10.12
C LEU A 80 32.18 -16.18 9.28
N PRO A 81 31.92 -16.54 8.01
CA PRO A 81 32.29 -15.60 6.95
C PRO A 81 31.38 -15.56 5.72
N SER A 82 31.39 -14.40 5.06
CA SER A 82 31.00 -14.17 3.67
C SER A 82 31.79 -15.05 2.68
N SER A 83 31.16 -15.50 1.59
CA SER A 83 31.54 -15.11 0.22
C SER A 83 30.66 -15.73 -0.88
N LEU A 84 30.51 -14.92 -1.93
CA LEU A 84 30.01 -15.23 -3.27
C LEU A 84 30.65 -16.48 -3.88
N MET A 85 29.86 -17.26 -4.65
CA MET A 85 30.32 -17.83 -5.92
C MET A 85 29.16 -18.01 -6.92
N VAL A 86 29.51 -17.65 -8.15
CA VAL A 86 28.81 -17.81 -9.43
C VAL A 86 28.72 -19.29 -9.80
N THR A 87 27.59 -19.73 -10.35
CA THR A 87 27.54 -20.87 -11.28
C THR A 87 26.54 -20.59 -12.40
N ASP A 88 26.99 -20.90 -13.62
CA ASP A 88 26.34 -20.70 -14.92
C ASP A 88 25.22 -21.74 -15.21
N LYS A 89 24.24 -21.27 -16.02
CA LYS A 89 23.43 -21.95 -17.05
C LYS A 89 22.85 -23.37 -16.79
N ASN A 90 21.52 -23.50 -16.77
CA ASN A 90 20.73 -23.82 -17.99
C ASN A 90 19.20 -23.74 -17.75
N ASP A 91 18.52 -23.28 -18.80
CA ASP A 91 17.11 -23.39 -19.24
C ASP A 91 15.88 -23.39 -18.30
N GLY A 92 14.97 -22.47 -18.65
CA GLY A 92 13.52 -22.70 -18.62
C GLY A 92 12.85 -22.61 -17.26
N THR A 93 12.69 -21.43 -16.68
CA THR A 93 11.78 -21.29 -15.52
C THR A 93 11.08 -19.93 -15.50
N VAL A 94 9.76 -20.00 -15.73
CA VAL A 94 8.76 -18.98 -15.43
C VAL A 94 9.08 -18.29 -14.10
N ALA A 95 9.28 -16.97 -14.17
CA ALA A 95 9.67 -16.11 -13.07
C ALA A 95 8.70 -16.29 -11.88
N LEU A 96 9.22 -16.90 -10.80
CA LEU A 96 8.58 -16.99 -9.50
C LEU A 96 8.34 -15.58 -8.98
N ILE A 97 7.12 -15.06 -9.14
CA ILE A 97 6.77 -13.72 -8.66
C ILE A 97 6.67 -13.76 -7.13
N LYS A 98 7.80 -13.47 -6.48
CA LYS A 98 7.94 -13.33 -5.03
C LYS A 98 6.93 -12.28 -4.54
N SER A 99 5.90 -12.74 -3.82
CA SER A 99 4.95 -11.90 -3.11
C SER A 99 5.63 -11.29 -1.88
N ALA A 100 6.27 -10.14 -2.06
CA ALA A 100 6.65 -9.32 -0.93
C ALA A 100 5.38 -8.68 -0.35
N SER A 101 4.96 -9.18 0.82
CA SER A 101 4.13 -8.39 1.73
C SER A 101 4.98 -7.21 2.20
N GLU A 102 4.99 -6.13 1.42
CA GLU A 102 5.64 -4.87 1.79
C GLU A 102 4.84 -4.23 2.92
N LYS A 103 5.10 -4.65 4.17
CA LYS A 103 4.86 -3.77 5.31
C LYS A 103 5.79 -2.59 5.08
N VAL A 104 5.22 -1.43 4.79
CA VAL A 104 5.98 -0.17 4.72
C VAL A 104 6.76 -0.06 6.03
N LYS A 105 8.09 -0.03 5.95
CA LYS A 105 8.93 0.15 7.13
C LYS A 105 8.57 1.52 7.70
N THR A 106 8.12 1.56 8.95
CA THR A 106 7.78 2.82 9.60
C THR A 106 9.06 3.50 10.10
N THR A 107 9.10 4.82 9.96
CA THR A 107 10.19 5.64 10.45
C THR A 107 9.68 6.45 11.64
N PRO A 108 10.51 6.74 12.66
CA PRO A 108 10.08 7.57 13.78
C PRO A 108 9.52 8.94 13.35
N ALA A 109 10.07 9.50 12.26
CA ALA A 109 9.58 10.73 11.67
C ALA A 109 8.22 10.56 10.98
N GLY A 110 8.02 9.47 10.23
CA GLY A 110 6.76 9.17 9.57
C GLY A 110 5.65 8.82 10.55
N GLU A 111 5.93 8.09 11.63
CA GLU A 111 4.99 7.82 12.72
C GLU A 111 4.54 9.12 13.41
N TYR A 112 5.50 9.99 13.76
CA TYR A 112 5.21 11.30 14.36
C TYR A 112 4.33 12.15 13.43
N LEU A 113 4.70 12.27 12.15
CA LEU A 113 3.94 13.06 11.18
C LEU A 113 2.54 12.48 10.96
N THR A 114 2.42 11.16 10.87
CA THR A 114 1.13 10.48 10.70
C THR A 114 0.21 10.77 11.88
N ALA A 115 0.72 10.66 13.12
CA ALA A 115 -0.03 11.00 14.32
C ALA A 115 -0.42 12.49 14.33
N ALA A 116 0.55 13.39 14.13
CA ALA A 116 0.33 14.83 14.17
C ALA A 116 -0.68 15.33 13.12
N LEU A 117 -0.67 14.75 11.91
CA LEU A 117 -1.62 15.09 10.84
C LEU A 117 -3.03 14.56 11.13
N ASN A 118 -3.15 13.36 11.68
CA ASN A 118 -4.45 12.75 12.02
C ASN A 118 -5.10 13.42 13.24
N ASP A 119 -4.30 13.77 14.24
CA ASP A 119 -4.76 14.38 15.48
C ASP A 119 -5.08 15.87 15.33
N PHE A 120 -4.63 16.51 14.24
CA PHE A 120 -4.92 17.92 13.99
C PHE A 120 -6.43 18.15 13.82
N ASN A 121 -7.05 18.75 14.84
CA ASN A 121 -8.45 19.09 14.84
C ASN A 121 -8.64 20.61 14.72
N PRO A 122 -9.10 21.14 13.56
CA PRO A 122 -9.23 22.57 13.36
C PRO A 122 -10.31 23.20 14.24
N ASP A 123 -11.20 22.42 14.85
CA ASP A 123 -12.27 22.92 15.71
C ASP A 123 -11.77 23.19 17.16
N GLN A 124 -10.55 22.75 17.49
CA GLN A 124 -9.88 23.05 18.77
C GLN A 124 -9.14 24.39 18.78
N TYR A 125 -9.07 25.09 17.66
CA TYR A 125 -8.33 26.34 17.51
C TYR A 125 -9.28 27.54 17.43
N GLU A 126 -8.91 28.63 18.11
CA GLU A 126 -9.65 29.88 18.06
C GLU A 126 -9.28 30.70 16.80
N GLY A 127 -10.14 30.61 15.78
CA GLY A 127 -10.08 31.46 14.59
C GLY A 127 -9.21 30.92 13.43
N LEU A 128 -9.45 31.46 12.24
CA LEU A 128 -8.81 31.00 10.99
C LEU A 128 -7.30 31.20 10.98
N ALA A 129 -6.78 32.21 11.68
CA ALA A 129 -5.34 32.49 11.73
C ALA A 129 -4.57 31.40 12.51
N ALA A 130 -5.09 30.97 13.66
CA ALA A 130 -4.48 29.90 14.46
C ALA A 130 -4.53 28.55 13.71
N ILE A 131 -5.65 28.26 13.05
CA ILE A 131 -5.79 27.09 12.19
C ILE A 131 -4.77 27.13 11.03
N SER A 132 -4.63 28.30 10.39
CA SER A 132 -3.69 28.49 9.29
C SER A 132 -2.23 28.29 9.73
N ASP A 133 -1.83 28.88 10.86
CA ASP A 133 -0.49 28.74 11.42
C ASP A 133 -0.17 27.27 11.73
N GLY A 134 -1.07 26.56 12.42
CA GLY A 134 -0.90 25.13 12.71
C GLY A 134 -0.82 24.27 11.46
N ALA A 135 -1.73 24.48 10.50
CA ALA A 135 -1.78 23.68 9.29
C ALA A 135 -0.55 23.88 8.40
N ASN A 136 -0.09 25.12 8.24
CA ASN A 136 1.07 25.44 7.42
C ASN A 136 2.38 24.96 8.06
N LYS A 137 2.48 24.98 9.40
CA LYS A 137 3.59 24.37 10.14
C LYS A 137 3.67 22.86 9.89
N LEU A 138 2.54 22.15 9.91
CA LEU A 138 2.51 20.72 9.61
C LEU A 138 2.93 20.41 8.17
N LEU A 139 2.42 21.16 7.18
CA LEU A 139 2.86 20.99 5.79
C LEU A 139 4.35 21.28 5.60
N MET A 140 4.88 22.29 6.30
CA MET A 140 6.30 22.58 6.29
C MET A 140 7.13 21.47 6.95
N LEU A 141 6.66 20.85 8.03
CA LEU A 141 7.30 19.69 8.64
C LEU A 141 7.31 18.47 7.71
N VAL A 142 6.23 18.24 6.96
CA VAL A 142 6.18 17.21 5.91
C VAL A 142 7.27 17.46 4.87
N LEU A 143 7.37 18.68 4.32
CA LEU A 143 8.41 19.04 3.36
C LEU A 143 9.82 18.86 3.97
N ALA A 144 10.03 19.34 5.19
CA ALA A 144 11.32 19.27 5.86
C ALA A 144 11.76 17.82 6.11
N ALA A 145 10.85 16.95 6.53
CA ALA A 145 11.13 15.52 6.76
C ALA A 145 11.52 14.81 5.46
N VAL A 146 10.77 15.04 4.38
CA VAL A 146 11.04 14.44 3.06
C VAL A 146 12.38 14.93 2.52
N ILE A 147 12.64 16.23 2.56
CA ILE A 147 13.93 16.81 2.12
C ILE A 147 15.10 16.26 2.95
N LYS A 148 14.93 16.18 4.28
CA LYS A 148 15.98 15.68 5.18
C LYS A 148 16.28 14.20 4.98
N ALA A 149 15.28 13.40 4.62
CA ALA A 149 15.47 11.99 4.29
C ALA A 149 16.30 11.78 3.02
N GLY A 150 16.28 12.76 2.11
CA GLY A 150 17.05 12.74 0.88
C GLY A 150 16.56 11.68 -0.12
N ALA A 151 17.19 11.64 -1.29
CA ALA A 151 16.76 10.81 -2.42
C ALA A 151 16.71 9.30 -2.12
N SER A 152 17.49 8.82 -1.14
CA SER A 152 17.53 7.40 -0.78
C SER A 152 16.32 6.92 0.01
N ARG A 153 15.63 7.81 0.73
CA ARG A 153 14.49 7.47 1.61
C ARG A 153 13.24 8.33 1.40
N GLU A 154 13.28 9.31 0.50
CA GLU A 154 12.15 10.16 0.13
C GLU A 154 10.90 9.34 -0.21
N HIS A 155 11.03 8.30 -1.03
CA HIS A 155 9.91 7.46 -1.44
C HIS A 155 9.33 6.62 -0.30
N GLU A 156 10.16 6.21 0.66
CA GLU A 156 9.71 5.46 1.84
C GLU A 156 8.85 6.35 2.74
N ILE A 157 9.35 7.55 3.07
CA ILE A 157 8.62 8.51 3.92
C ILE A 157 7.33 8.97 3.22
N LEU A 158 7.38 9.31 1.93
CA LEU A 158 6.19 9.69 1.17
C LEU A 158 5.15 8.57 1.17
N ALA A 159 5.57 7.31 0.98
CA ALA A 159 4.63 6.18 1.04
C ALA A 159 4.02 6.01 2.44
N GLU A 160 4.81 6.20 3.50
CA GLU A 160 4.39 6.06 4.90
C GLU A 160 3.32 7.10 5.29
N ILE A 161 3.55 8.38 4.99
CA ILE A 161 2.66 9.48 5.45
C ILE A 161 1.54 9.83 4.45
N ARG A 162 1.46 9.13 3.32
CA ARG A 162 0.59 9.45 2.17
C ARG A 162 -0.87 9.67 2.58
N ASP A 163 -1.45 8.68 3.25
CA ASP A 163 -2.88 8.66 3.55
C ASP A 163 -3.24 9.74 4.58
N ALA A 164 -2.35 9.99 5.56
CA ALA A 164 -2.51 11.05 6.55
C ALA A 164 -2.41 12.44 5.91
N VAL A 165 -1.42 12.66 5.02
CA VAL A 165 -1.25 13.94 4.32
C VAL A 165 -2.44 14.26 3.43
N PHE A 166 -2.93 13.31 2.62
CA PHE A 166 -4.08 13.58 1.74
C PHE A 166 -5.39 13.74 2.51
N SER A 167 -5.60 12.96 3.57
CA SER A 167 -6.74 13.15 4.47
C SER A 167 -6.72 14.52 5.13
N PHE A 168 -5.53 14.95 5.60
CA PHE A 168 -5.32 16.28 6.18
C PHE A 168 -5.60 17.39 5.16
N ILE A 169 -4.98 17.36 3.98
CA ILE A 169 -5.20 18.38 2.93
C ILE A 169 -6.69 18.48 2.60
N ARG A 170 -7.36 17.34 2.38
CA ARG A 170 -8.79 17.31 2.06
C ARG A 170 -9.67 17.90 3.18
N LYS A 171 -9.34 17.61 4.45
CA LYS A 171 -10.02 18.19 5.62
C LYS A 171 -9.88 19.71 5.69
N MET A 172 -8.73 20.23 5.24
CA MET A 172 -8.39 21.65 5.34
C MET A 172 -8.77 22.48 4.09
N GLU A 173 -8.93 21.85 2.92
CA GLU A 173 -9.29 22.50 1.64
C GLU A 173 -10.52 23.42 1.72
N PRO A 174 -11.66 23.00 2.31
CA PRO A 174 -12.85 23.86 2.40
C PRO A 174 -12.64 25.11 3.27
N LYS A 175 -11.70 25.07 4.22
CA LYS A 175 -11.43 26.17 5.15
C LYS A 175 -10.55 27.26 4.53
N ARG A 176 -9.88 27.01 3.40
CA ARG A 176 -8.99 27.96 2.68
C ARG A 176 -7.92 28.60 3.57
N VAL A 177 -7.39 27.85 4.53
CA VAL A 177 -6.39 28.30 5.52
C VAL A 177 -4.96 27.85 5.20
N MET A 178 -4.79 26.95 4.23
CA MET A 178 -3.48 26.45 3.82
C MET A 178 -2.81 27.41 2.82
N ASP A 179 -1.50 27.55 2.94
CA ASP A 179 -0.66 28.17 1.91
C ASP A 179 -0.64 27.26 0.68
N THR A 180 -1.20 27.78 -0.41
CA THR A 180 -1.30 27.08 -1.69
C THR A 180 0.06 26.72 -2.28
N MET A 181 1.13 27.48 -1.99
CA MET A 181 2.49 27.13 -2.43
C MET A 181 3.02 25.90 -1.69
N LEU A 182 2.72 25.77 -0.38
CA LEU A 182 3.09 24.58 0.39
C LEU A 182 2.34 23.35 -0.11
N VAL A 183 1.03 23.49 -0.34
CA VAL A 183 0.20 22.42 -0.93
C VAL A 183 0.79 21.97 -2.28
N SER A 184 1.14 22.90 -3.16
CA SER A 184 1.77 22.58 -4.45
C SER A 184 3.08 21.82 -4.28
N ARG A 185 3.98 22.29 -3.42
CA ARG A 185 5.27 21.62 -3.18
C ARG A 185 5.07 20.20 -2.67
N VAL A 186 4.15 19.99 -1.72
CA VAL A 186 3.84 18.66 -1.19
C VAL A 186 3.30 17.76 -2.30
N ARG A 187 2.32 18.22 -3.09
CA ARG A 187 1.74 17.41 -4.19
C ARG A 187 2.75 17.10 -5.29
N ILE A 188 3.63 18.04 -5.62
CA ILE A 188 4.71 17.80 -6.59
C ILE A 188 5.65 16.68 -6.12
N LEU A 189 5.98 16.60 -4.82
CA LEU A 189 6.80 15.50 -4.29
C LEU A 189 6.11 14.14 -4.51
N TYR A 190 4.82 14.03 -4.21
CA TYR A 190 4.07 12.79 -4.47
C TYR A 190 4.01 12.43 -5.96
N ILE A 191 3.75 13.40 -6.84
CA ILE A 191 3.67 13.14 -8.28
C ILE A 191 5.05 12.76 -8.83
N ARG A 192 6.13 13.42 -8.39
CA ARG A 192 7.50 13.06 -8.79
C ARG A 192 7.91 11.69 -8.26
N SER A 193 7.53 11.35 -7.03
CA SER A 193 7.71 10.01 -6.50
C SER A 193 6.97 8.95 -7.31
N LEU A 194 5.79 9.27 -7.84
CA LEU A 194 5.06 8.39 -8.73
C LEU A 194 5.77 8.27 -10.10
N LEU A 195 6.19 9.39 -10.69
CA LEU A 195 6.93 9.44 -11.95
C LEU A 195 8.23 8.63 -11.93
N ALA A 196 8.97 8.68 -10.81
CA ALA A 196 10.22 7.93 -10.65
C ALA A 196 10.01 6.41 -10.66
N ARG A 197 8.83 5.94 -10.25
CA ARG A 197 8.50 4.51 -10.08
C ARG A 197 7.70 3.92 -11.23
N SER A 198 7.20 4.77 -12.13
CA SER A 198 6.20 4.42 -13.14
C SER A 198 6.68 4.83 -14.54
N PRO A 199 7.27 3.90 -15.32
CA PRO A 199 7.80 4.20 -16.66
C PRO A 199 6.71 4.65 -17.64
N GLU A 200 5.47 4.24 -17.42
CA GLU A 200 4.30 4.59 -18.22
C GLU A 200 4.03 6.10 -18.18
N LEU A 201 4.32 6.73 -17.04
CA LEU A 201 4.15 8.16 -16.86
C LEU A 201 5.33 8.96 -17.42
N GLN A 202 6.53 8.39 -17.46
CA GLN A 202 7.72 9.05 -18.03
C GLN A 202 7.59 9.26 -19.55
N SER A 203 6.77 8.44 -20.21
CA SER A 203 6.49 8.56 -21.65
C SER A 203 5.54 9.72 -22.02
N ILE A 204 4.95 10.39 -21.03
CA ILE A 204 4.00 11.48 -21.25
C ILE A 204 4.74 12.68 -21.84
N LYS A 205 4.36 13.08 -23.05
CA LYS A 205 4.85 14.32 -23.67
C LYS A 205 4.17 15.52 -23.01
N VAL A 206 4.98 16.47 -22.57
CA VAL A 206 4.51 17.71 -21.95
C VAL A 206 4.78 18.88 -22.88
N LEU A 207 3.87 19.84 -22.92
CA LEU A 207 4.02 21.05 -23.71
C LEU A 207 5.18 21.89 -23.16
N PRO A 208 5.99 22.53 -24.03
CA PRO A 208 7.10 23.35 -23.58
C PRO A 208 6.58 24.67 -22.97
N VAL A 209 7.42 25.36 -22.18
CA VAL A 209 7.00 26.53 -21.40
C VAL A 209 6.43 27.66 -22.26
N GLU A 210 6.91 27.80 -23.50
CA GLU A 210 6.52 28.87 -24.41
C GLU A 210 5.05 28.77 -24.82
N CYS A 211 4.47 27.56 -24.80
CA CYS A 211 3.04 27.36 -25.05
C CYS A 211 2.15 27.97 -23.96
N PHE A 212 2.70 28.26 -22.79
CA PHE A 212 1.98 28.87 -21.67
C PHE A 212 2.22 30.38 -21.56
N LEU A 213 2.91 31.02 -22.51
CA LEU A 213 3.31 32.42 -22.40
C LEU A 213 2.86 33.21 -23.64
N GLU A 214 2.20 34.35 -23.43
CA GLU A 214 1.73 35.26 -24.46
C GLU A 214 2.24 36.69 -24.22
N LYS A 215 2.59 37.40 -25.30
CA LYS A 215 2.92 38.84 -25.23
C LYS A 215 1.66 39.66 -25.47
N SER A 216 1.35 40.56 -24.53
CA SER A 216 0.05 41.24 -24.45
C SER A 216 -0.24 42.32 -25.51
N ASN A 217 0.57 42.46 -26.58
CA ASN A 217 0.46 43.55 -27.57
C ASN A 217 0.52 43.11 -29.05
N THR A 218 0.24 41.85 -29.36
CA THR A 218 -0.14 41.49 -30.75
C THR A 218 -1.66 41.55 -30.85
N GLY A 219 -2.18 42.50 -31.65
CA GLY A 219 -3.59 42.51 -32.05
C GLY A 219 -3.96 41.16 -32.73
N PRO A 220 -5.26 40.91 -32.97
CA PRO A 220 -5.69 39.66 -33.58
C PRO A 220 -5.05 39.54 -34.97
N SER A 221 -3.99 38.74 -35.08
CA SER A 221 -3.47 38.28 -36.36
C SER A 221 -4.54 37.39 -36.97
N ARG A 222 -5.37 37.99 -37.83
CA ARG A 222 -6.27 37.27 -38.72
C ARG A 222 -5.45 36.29 -39.56
N SER A 223 -5.99 35.09 -39.69
CA SER A 223 -5.43 33.88 -40.29
C SER A 223 -4.96 34.00 -41.75
N SER A 224 -4.28 32.93 -42.19
CA SER A 224 -4.42 32.27 -43.51
C SER A 224 -3.36 32.58 -44.56
N SER A 225 -2.46 31.62 -44.76
CA SER A 225 -2.08 31.18 -46.10
C SER A 225 -1.65 29.70 -46.12
N ARG A 226 -2.59 28.87 -46.57
CA ARG A 226 -2.42 27.72 -47.48
C ARG A 226 -1.05 27.02 -47.52
N ALA A 227 -1.01 25.80 -46.99
CA ALA A 227 -0.27 24.69 -47.61
C ALA A 227 -0.96 23.37 -47.26
N SER A 228 -2.00 23.05 -48.03
CA SER A 228 -2.58 21.71 -48.09
C SER A 228 -1.65 20.81 -48.91
N SER A 229 -0.95 19.90 -48.24
CA SER A 229 -0.33 18.73 -48.85
C SER A 229 -1.04 17.47 -48.30
N PRO A 230 -1.60 16.60 -49.14
CA PRO A 230 -2.23 15.37 -48.70
C PRO A 230 -1.15 14.29 -48.56
N GLY A 231 -0.83 13.92 -47.32
CA GLY A 231 0.09 12.80 -47.11
C GLY A 231 0.57 12.69 -45.68
N ARG A 232 -0.03 11.73 -44.95
CA ARG A 232 0.31 11.20 -43.61
C ARG A 232 -0.59 11.73 -42.49
N SER A 233 -1.57 10.89 -42.17
CA SER A 233 -2.42 10.93 -40.99
C SER A 233 -1.60 10.98 -39.70
N SER A 234 -1.58 12.13 -39.02
CA SER A 234 -1.30 12.19 -37.59
C SER A 234 -2.62 12.03 -36.83
N VAL A 235 -2.61 11.12 -35.86
CA VAL A 235 -3.71 10.81 -34.95
C VAL A 235 -4.18 12.08 -34.26
N GLN A 236 -5.46 12.42 -34.42
CA GLN A 236 -6.14 13.51 -33.73
C GLN A 236 -6.05 13.31 -32.21
N TYR A 237 -5.20 14.08 -31.54
CA TYR A 237 -5.50 14.56 -30.19
C TYR A 237 -6.03 15.98 -30.34
N ALA A 238 -7.14 16.27 -29.68
CA ALA A 238 -7.79 17.56 -29.71
C ALA A 238 -6.77 18.69 -29.48
N ASP A 239 -6.71 19.62 -30.44
CA ASP A 239 -5.99 20.89 -30.34
C ASP A 239 -6.74 21.76 -29.33
N GLU A 240 -6.56 21.50 -28.03
CA GLU A 240 -6.90 22.47 -27.00
C GLU A 240 -5.92 23.62 -27.15
N GLN A 241 -6.32 24.64 -27.90
CA GLN A 241 -5.60 25.90 -28.02
C GLN A 241 -5.55 26.53 -26.61
N ILE A 242 -4.47 26.23 -25.86
CA ILE A 242 -4.25 26.81 -24.53
C ILE A 242 -4.07 28.31 -24.73
N GLN A 243 -5.00 29.10 -24.18
CA GLN A 243 -4.78 30.52 -24.03
C GLN A 243 -3.58 30.70 -23.09
N GLY A 244 -2.49 31.32 -23.54
CA GLY A 244 -1.29 31.47 -22.74
C GLY A 244 -1.39 32.61 -21.72
N PHE A 245 -0.52 32.57 -20.71
CA PHE A 245 -0.38 33.61 -19.71
C PHE A 245 0.13 34.91 -20.34
N LYS A 246 -0.69 35.96 -20.31
CA LYS A 246 -0.37 37.25 -20.90
C LYS A 246 0.59 38.04 -20.02
N VAL A 247 1.84 38.17 -20.48
CA VAL A 247 2.88 38.93 -19.79
C VAL A 247 2.78 40.41 -20.22
N ASN A 248 2.28 41.26 -19.32
CA ASN A 248 2.04 42.69 -19.55
C ASN A 248 3.21 43.56 -19.04
N LEU A 249 4.33 43.54 -19.75
CA LEU A 249 5.48 44.38 -19.41
C LEU A 249 5.55 45.59 -20.35
N LYS A 250 4.95 46.71 -19.92
CA LYS A 250 5.13 48.00 -20.59
C LYS A 250 6.42 48.69 -20.07
N PRO A 251 7.23 49.30 -20.94
CA PRO A 251 8.21 50.29 -20.51
C PRO A 251 7.45 51.48 -19.92
N GLU A 252 7.82 51.94 -18.73
CA GLU A 252 7.16 53.09 -18.10
C GLU A 252 7.30 54.33 -19.00
N LYS A 253 6.19 54.80 -19.58
CA LYS A 253 6.18 56.05 -20.33
C LYS A 253 6.18 57.21 -19.34
N LYS A 254 7.17 58.10 -19.49
CA LYS A 254 7.39 59.32 -18.71
C LYS A 254 6.08 60.06 -18.40
N SER A 255 5.63 60.01 -17.14
CA SER A 255 4.61 60.93 -16.63
C SER A 255 5.29 62.22 -16.18
N LYS A 256 4.97 63.35 -16.80
CA LYS A 256 5.58 64.67 -16.51
C LYS A 256 5.38 65.11 -15.05
N PHE A 257 4.40 64.55 -14.34
CA PHE A 257 4.19 64.80 -12.91
C PHE A 257 5.12 63.99 -12.01
N SER A 258 5.56 62.80 -12.46
CA SER A 258 6.49 61.96 -11.68
C SER A 258 7.89 62.54 -11.62
N SER A 259 8.37 63.18 -12.69
CA SER A 259 9.72 63.77 -12.70
C SER A 259 9.86 64.99 -11.79
N VAL A 260 8.78 65.76 -11.59
CA VAL A 260 8.77 66.90 -10.68
C VAL A 260 8.80 66.44 -9.23
N VAL A 261 8.03 65.41 -8.87
CA VAL A 261 8.00 64.86 -7.51
C VAL A 261 9.30 64.13 -7.17
N LEU A 262 9.93 63.44 -8.13
CA LEU A 262 11.23 62.78 -7.94
C LEU A 262 12.37 63.80 -7.75
N LYS A 263 12.33 64.93 -8.46
CA LYS A 263 13.29 66.04 -8.27
C LYS A 263 13.16 66.73 -6.92
N ILE A 264 11.95 66.86 -6.37
CA ILE A 264 11.72 67.44 -5.03
C ILE A 264 12.22 66.52 -3.92
N ARG A 265 12.26 65.19 -4.16
CA ARG A 265 12.70 64.18 -3.18
C ARG A 265 14.20 63.84 -3.26
N GLY A 266 14.95 64.45 -4.19
CA GLY A 266 16.39 64.21 -4.35
C GLY A 266 16.74 62.79 -4.85
N ILE A 267 15.80 62.11 -5.52
CA ILE A 267 16.01 60.76 -6.06
C ILE A 267 16.41 60.89 -7.53
N ASP A 268 17.56 60.33 -7.89
CA ASP A 268 18.10 60.40 -9.24
C ASP A 268 17.13 59.78 -10.28
N GLU A 269 16.87 60.54 -11.34
CA GLU A 269 15.86 60.27 -12.36
C GLU A 269 16.26 59.07 -13.25
N GLU A 270 17.51 58.61 -13.15
CA GLU A 270 18.10 57.53 -13.95
C GLU A 270 18.00 56.15 -13.27
N THR A 271 18.07 56.09 -11.94
CA THR A 271 17.94 54.83 -11.17
C THR A 271 16.49 54.33 -11.12
N TRP A 272 15.51 55.24 -11.13
CA TRP A 272 14.08 54.88 -11.11
C TRP A 272 13.56 54.38 -12.47
N ARG A 273 14.28 54.68 -13.57
CA ARG A 273 13.79 54.45 -14.95
C ARG A 273 13.59 52.99 -15.35
N GLN A 274 14.09 52.03 -14.57
CA GLN A 274 14.14 50.62 -14.99
C GLN A 274 13.63 49.62 -13.95
N GLN A 275 13.40 50.00 -12.69
CA GLN A 275 13.08 49.01 -11.65
C GLN A 275 11.59 48.66 -11.61
N VAL A 276 11.23 47.37 -11.75
CA VAL A 276 9.84 46.93 -11.50
C VAL A 276 9.50 47.17 -10.03
N THR A 277 8.49 48.00 -9.77
CA THR A 277 8.01 48.26 -8.41
C THR A 277 7.40 47.00 -7.80
N GLY A 278 7.58 46.79 -6.49
CA GLY A 278 7.02 45.62 -5.78
C GLY A 278 5.50 45.44 -5.93
N GLY A 279 4.74 46.53 -6.14
CA GLY A 279 3.31 46.46 -6.46
C GLY A 279 3.02 45.77 -7.80
N LYS A 280 3.83 46.04 -8.83
CA LYS A 280 3.70 45.42 -10.15
C LYS A 280 4.13 43.95 -10.15
N LEU A 281 5.14 43.58 -9.35
CA LEU A 281 5.47 42.16 -9.12
C LEU A 281 4.32 41.40 -8.46
N ARG A 282 3.63 42.03 -7.50
CA ARG A 282 2.46 41.44 -6.85
C ARG A 282 1.29 41.25 -7.83
N GLU A 283 1.06 42.22 -8.70
CA GLU A 283 0.07 42.12 -9.78
C GLU A 283 0.39 40.96 -10.73
N ILE A 284 1.62 40.91 -11.26
CA ILE A 284 2.09 39.80 -12.12
C ILE A 284 1.91 38.44 -11.44
N SER A 285 2.30 38.35 -10.16
CA SER A 285 2.14 37.12 -9.38
C SER A 285 0.66 36.74 -9.19
N GLY A 286 -0.22 37.72 -8.97
CA GLY A 286 -1.67 37.50 -8.86
C GLY A 286 -2.33 37.07 -10.17
N GLU A 287 -1.94 37.67 -11.30
CA GLU A 287 -2.39 37.27 -12.63
C GLU A 287 -1.90 35.84 -12.97
N ALA A 288 -0.62 35.57 -12.71
CA ALA A 288 -0.03 34.24 -12.90
C ALA A 288 -0.73 33.20 -12.01
N LYS A 289 -1.04 33.54 -10.76
CA LYS A 289 -1.84 32.68 -9.88
C LYS A 289 -3.18 32.36 -10.50
N THR A 290 -3.92 33.38 -10.94
CA THR A 290 -5.26 33.19 -11.54
C THR A 290 -5.22 32.30 -12.78
N PHE A 291 -4.20 32.49 -13.62
CA PHE A 291 -3.96 31.66 -14.81
C PHE A 291 -3.71 30.17 -14.49
N ALA A 292 -3.02 29.89 -13.39
CA ALA A 292 -2.62 28.54 -13.02
C ALA A 292 -3.73 27.73 -12.30
N ILE A 293 -4.77 28.39 -11.79
CA ILE A 293 -5.88 27.71 -11.10
C ILE A 293 -6.54 26.72 -12.07
N GLY A 294 -6.56 25.44 -11.70
CA GLY A 294 -7.18 24.38 -12.51
C GLY A 294 -6.41 24.01 -13.79
N ASN A 295 -5.25 24.62 -14.08
CA ASN A 295 -4.50 24.36 -15.30
C ASN A 295 -3.67 23.08 -15.18
N LYS A 296 -4.24 21.94 -15.61
CA LYS A 296 -3.61 20.62 -15.56
C LYS A 296 -2.39 20.50 -16.49
N ALA A 297 -2.41 21.16 -17.64
CA ALA A 297 -1.28 21.14 -18.57
C ALA A 297 -0.05 21.86 -17.97
N LEU A 298 -0.28 22.99 -17.30
CA LEU A 298 0.77 23.69 -16.54
C LEU A 298 1.23 22.86 -15.34
N ALA A 299 0.32 22.19 -14.64
CA ALA A 299 0.67 21.25 -13.57
C ALA A 299 1.62 20.15 -14.07
N ALA A 300 1.33 19.59 -15.26
CA ALA A 300 2.18 18.59 -15.91
C ALA A 300 3.58 19.15 -16.21
N LEU A 301 3.69 20.39 -16.71
CA LEU A 301 4.98 21.05 -16.91
C LEU A 301 5.81 21.13 -15.60
N PHE A 302 5.18 21.52 -14.50
CA PHE A 302 5.87 21.67 -13.21
C PHE A 302 6.39 20.35 -12.62
N VAL A 303 5.67 19.24 -12.82
CA VAL A 303 6.08 17.95 -12.25
C VAL A 303 7.14 17.26 -13.11
N HIS A 304 7.08 17.42 -14.44
CA HIS A 304 7.99 16.79 -15.40
C HIS A 304 9.27 17.61 -15.66
N THR A 305 9.25 18.92 -15.39
CA THR A 305 10.43 19.78 -15.59
C THR A 305 11.05 20.17 -14.24
N PRO A 306 12.37 20.01 -14.05
CA PRO A 306 13.06 20.51 -12.87
C PRO A 306 12.86 22.02 -12.70
N ALA A 307 12.66 22.49 -11.47
CA ALA A 307 12.33 23.90 -11.21
C ALA A 307 13.37 24.89 -11.75
N GLY A 308 14.67 24.55 -11.63
CA GLY A 308 15.75 25.37 -12.16
C GLY A 308 15.76 25.46 -13.69
N GLU A 309 15.36 24.38 -14.38
CA GLU A 309 15.24 24.36 -15.83
C GLU A 309 14.04 25.18 -16.30
N LEU A 310 12.88 25.01 -15.65
CA LEU A 310 11.68 25.79 -15.96
C LEU A 310 11.94 27.30 -15.76
N GLN A 311 12.62 27.67 -14.67
CA GLN A 311 12.98 29.06 -14.42
C GLN A 311 13.98 29.61 -15.44
N ARG A 312 14.94 28.78 -15.91
CA ARG A 312 15.86 29.15 -16.98
C ARG A 312 15.12 29.41 -18.30
N GLN A 313 14.23 28.51 -18.71
CA GLN A 313 13.45 28.66 -19.95
C GLN A 313 12.54 29.90 -19.89
N LEU A 314 11.88 30.15 -18.77
CA LEU A 314 11.08 31.36 -18.57
C LEU A 314 11.92 32.64 -18.68
N ARG A 315 13.11 32.67 -18.07
CA ARG A 315 14.05 33.81 -18.19
C ARG A 315 14.50 34.01 -19.64
N SER A 316 14.82 32.93 -20.35
CA SER A 316 15.20 32.99 -21.76
C SER A 316 14.08 33.57 -22.63
N TRP A 317 12.84 33.11 -22.44
CA TRP A 317 11.68 33.64 -23.17
C TRP A 317 11.43 35.13 -22.88
N LEU A 318 11.51 35.54 -21.61
CA LEU A 318 11.34 36.94 -21.20
C LEU A 318 12.41 37.84 -21.83
N ALA A 319 13.68 37.40 -21.84
CA ALA A 319 14.77 38.14 -22.46
C ALA A 319 14.62 38.24 -23.99
N GLU A 320 14.09 37.19 -24.64
CA GLU A 320 13.83 37.19 -26.09
C GLU A 320 12.66 38.11 -26.49
N LYS A 321 11.58 38.15 -25.69
CA LYS A 321 10.36 38.90 -26.06
C LYS A 321 10.35 40.35 -25.59
N PHE A 322 11.20 40.73 -24.65
CA PHE A 322 11.27 42.07 -24.06
C PHE A 322 12.69 42.62 -24.09
N ASP A 323 13.05 43.29 -25.19
CA ASP A 323 14.40 43.80 -25.46
C ASP A 323 14.98 44.69 -24.34
N PHE A 324 14.15 45.43 -23.62
CA PHE A 324 14.61 46.28 -22.52
C PHE A 324 15.05 45.48 -21.28
N LEU A 325 14.65 44.20 -21.17
CA LEU A 325 15.16 43.28 -20.15
C LEU A 325 16.45 42.58 -20.58
N SER A 326 16.79 42.61 -21.88
CA SER A 326 17.96 41.92 -22.46
C SER A 326 19.17 42.83 -22.72
N VAL A 327 19.04 44.15 -22.56
CA VAL A 327 20.19 45.08 -22.68
C VAL A 327 21.23 44.74 -21.61
N MET A 328 22.35 44.16 -22.05
CA MET A 328 23.62 44.19 -21.32
C MET A 328 24.10 45.64 -21.22
N GLY A 329 23.53 46.39 -20.29
CA GLY A 329 24.01 47.72 -19.92
C GLY A 329 25.28 47.56 -19.09
N ASN A 330 26.41 47.60 -19.78
CA ASN A 330 27.71 47.83 -19.17
C ASN A 330 27.62 49.07 -18.26
N GLU A 331 28.21 49.00 -17.07
CA GLU A 331 28.46 50.11 -16.12
C GLU A 331 27.45 50.43 -14.99
N ALA A 332 26.54 49.55 -14.60
CA ALA A 332 25.95 49.61 -13.26
C ALA A 332 25.92 48.23 -12.60
N LEU A 333 26.71 48.04 -11.54
CA LEU A 333 26.73 46.81 -10.73
C LEU A 333 25.29 46.42 -10.32
N GLY A 334 24.71 45.40 -10.97
CA GLY A 334 23.58 44.62 -10.45
C GLY A 334 22.14 44.95 -10.88
N GLY A 335 21.90 45.84 -11.85
CA GLY A 335 20.53 46.36 -12.11
C GLY A 335 19.56 45.51 -12.95
N THR A 336 19.93 45.10 -14.17
CA THR A 336 18.97 44.54 -15.15
C THR A 336 18.77 43.03 -15.04
N THR A 337 19.85 42.27 -14.74
CA THR A 337 19.76 40.83 -14.45
C THR A 337 18.86 40.54 -13.25
N GLY A 338 18.88 41.39 -12.22
CA GLY A 338 18.01 41.28 -11.04
C GLY A 338 16.53 41.48 -11.38
N GLN A 339 16.21 42.34 -12.35
CA GLN A 339 14.82 42.58 -12.76
C GLN A 339 14.20 41.37 -13.48
N LEU A 340 14.94 40.74 -14.39
CA LEU A 340 14.54 39.51 -15.06
C LEU A 340 14.31 38.37 -14.05
N GLU A 341 15.21 38.26 -13.06
CA GLU A 341 15.09 37.30 -11.97
C GLU A 341 13.85 37.55 -11.12
N LEU A 342 13.57 38.81 -10.74
CA LEU A 342 12.38 39.17 -9.97
C LEU A 342 11.08 38.87 -10.72
N ILE A 343 10.99 39.22 -12.00
CA ILE A 343 9.78 38.96 -12.82
C ILE A 343 9.59 37.45 -13.01
N SER A 344 10.64 36.71 -13.40
CA SER A 344 10.55 35.25 -13.59
C SER A 344 10.15 34.55 -12.29
N THR A 345 10.66 34.99 -11.15
CA THR A 345 10.30 34.47 -9.83
C THR A 345 8.85 34.80 -9.48
N ALA A 346 8.38 36.02 -9.71
CA ALA A 346 6.99 36.41 -9.46
C ALA A 346 5.98 35.58 -10.28
N ILE A 347 6.30 35.28 -11.55
CA ILE A 347 5.49 34.41 -12.40
C ILE A 347 5.51 32.97 -11.87
N MET A 348 6.70 32.42 -11.59
CA MET A 348 6.86 31.06 -11.06
C MET A 348 6.12 30.86 -9.73
N ASP A 349 6.24 31.82 -8.80
CA ASP A 349 5.56 31.78 -7.50
C ASP A 349 4.04 31.92 -7.67
N GLY A 350 3.60 32.80 -8.58
CA GLY A 350 2.18 32.92 -8.94
C GLY A 350 1.63 31.60 -9.47
N TRP A 351 2.29 31.00 -10.47
CA TRP A 351 1.92 29.70 -11.00
C TRP A 351 1.89 28.62 -9.92
N MET A 352 2.94 28.51 -9.11
CA MET A 352 3.00 27.58 -7.98
C MET A 352 1.85 27.77 -7.00
N ALA A 353 1.49 29.00 -6.66
CA ALA A 353 0.36 29.28 -5.78
C ALA A 353 -0.99 28.96 -6.43
N GLY A 354 -1.14 29.14 -7.74
CA GLY A 354 -2.37 28.84 -8.46
C GLY A 354 -2.60 27.33 -8.63
N LEU A 355 -1.53 26.58 -8.91
CA LEU A 355 -1.59 25.12 -9.08
C LEU A 355 -2.05 24.38 -7.82
N GLY A 356 -1.81 24.94 -6.63
CA GLY A 356 -2.21 24.40 -5.32
C GLY A 356 -3.45 25.06 -4.75
N SER A 357 -4.16 25.86 -5.55
CA SER A 357 -5.42 26.50 -5.16
C SER A 357 -6.60 25.60 -5.50
N ALA A 358 -7.26 25.05 -4.49
CA ALA A 358 -8.42 24.19 -4.67
C ALA A 358 -9.64 24.97 -5.19
N LEU A 359 -10.42 24.34 -6.08
CA LEU A 359 -11.62 24.93 -6.69
C LEU A 359 -12.84 24.02 -6.43
N PRO A 360 -13.53 24.15 -5.28
CA PRO A 360 -14.65 23.29 -4.93
C PRO A 360 -15.73 23.25 -6.03
N PRO A 361 -16.28 22.07 -6.39
CA PRO A 361 -16.15 20.77 -5.72
C PRO A 361 -14.92 19.97 -6.14
N GLN A 362 -13.95 20.54 -6.85
CA GLN A 362 -12.74 19.86 -7.27
C GLN A 362 -11.55 20.27 -6.40
N THR A 363 -10.59 19.37 -6.29
CA THR A 363 -9.29 19.70 -5.68
C THR A 363 -8.47 20.58 -6.65
N ASP A 364 -7.29 21.06 -6.20
CA ASP A 364 -6.39 21.86 -7.04
C ASP A 364 -5.83 21.08 -8.25
N ALA A 365 -5.21 21.82 -9.18
CA ALA A 365 -4.73 21.27 -10.46
C ALA A 365 -3.74 20.10 -10.27
N LEU A 366 -2.88 20.18 -9.24
CA LEU A 366 -1.92 19.11 -8.94
C LEU A 366 -2.61 17.87 -8.36
N GLY A 367 -3.68 18.01 -7.59
CA GLY A 367 -4.45 16.85 -7.11
C GLY A 367 -5.21 16.15 -8.22
N GLN A 368 -5.78 16.92 -9.15
CA GLN A 368 -6.41 16.36 -10.34
C GLN A 368 -5.39 15.59 -11.18
N LEU A 369 -4.20 16.16 -11.38
CA LEU A 369 -3.11 15.49 -12.09
C LEU A 369 -2.65 14.22 -11.35
N LEU A 370 -2.48 14.28 -10.04
CA LEU A 370 -2.11 13.14 -9.21
C LEU A 370 -3.14 12.01 -9.31
N PHE A 371 -4.44 12.35 -9.30
CA PHE A 371 -5.52 11.40 -9.52
C PHE A 371 -5.45 10.76 -10.91
N GLU A 372 -5.29 11.56 -11.97
CA GLU A 372 -5.17 11.06 -13.35
C GLU A 372 -3.95 10.13 -13.53
N TYR A 373 -2.81 10.50 -12.94
CA TYR A 373 -1.58 9.71 -13.03
C TYR A 373 -1.70 8.42 -12.23
N SER A 374 -2.25 8.47 -11.02
CA SER A 374 -2.47 7.28 -10.19
C SER A 374 -3.43 6.30 -10.90
N LYS A 375 -4.52 6.81 -11.48
CA LYS A 375 -5.46 6.01 -12.28
C LYS A 375 -4.77 5.37 -13.48
N ARG A 376 -3.89 6.09 -14.19
CA ARG A 376 -3.13 5.56 -15.32
C ARG A 376 -2.20 4.42 -14.90
N VAL A 377 -1.50 4.56 -13.78
CA VAL A 377 -0.64 3.51 -13.20
C VAL A 377 -1.46 2.28 -12.84
N TYR A 378 -2.57 2.44 -12.10
CA TYR A 378 -3.43 1.31 -11.76
C TYR A 378 -4.00 0.59 -12.99
N THR A 379 -4.42 1.35 -14.00
CA THR A 379 -4.95 0.78 -15.25
C THR A 379 -3.88 -0.03 -15.97
N SER A 380 -2.65 0.49 -16.05
CA SER A 380 -1.53 -0.25 -16.66
C SER A 380 -1.18 -1.52 -15.90
N GLN A 381 -1.12 -1.47 -14.56
CA GLN A 381 -0.86 -2.65 -13.74
C GLN A 381 -1.96 -3.72 -13.89
N LEU A 382 -3.23 -3.30 -13.95
CA LEU A 382 -4.35 -4.22 -14.18
C LEU A 382 -4.31 -4.85 -15.57
N GLN A 383 -3.91 -4.08 -16.60
CA GLN A 383 -3.72 -4.62 -17.94
C GLN A 383 -2.59 -5.65 -17.97
N HIS A 384 -1.45 -5.36 -17.34
CA HIS A 384 -0.34 -6.31 -17.26
C HIS A 384 -0.74 -7.61 -16.52
N LEU A 385 -1.49 -7.51 -15.43
CA LEU A 385 -2.03 -8.70 -14.75
C LEU A 385 -3.01 -9.49 -15.62
N LYS A 386 -3.82 -8.80 -16.43
CA LYS A 386 -4.72 -9.44 -17.39
C LYS A 386 -3.92 -10.21 -18.46
N ASP A 387 -2.84 -9.62 -18.99
CA ASP A 387 -1.99 -10.27 -20.00
C ASP A 387 -1.29 -11.52 -19.42
N ILE A 388 -0.83 -11.45 -18.16
CA ILE A 388 -0.28 -12.61 -17.45
C ILE A 388 -1.35 -13.68 -17.24
N ALA A 389 -2.54 -13.30 -16.75
CA ALA A 389 -3.63 -14.23 -16.52
C ALA A 389 -4.06 -14.92 -17.82
N GLY A 390 -4.13 -14.17 -18.93
CA GLY A 390 -4.42 -14.70 -20.25
C GLY A 390 -3.39 -15.74 -20.71
N THR A 391 -2.09 -15.44 -20.52
CA THR A 391 -1.01 -16.39 -20.84
C THR A 391 -1.09 -17.67 -20.01
N LEU A 392 -1.26 -17.53 -18.69
CA LEU A 392 -1.43 -18.66 -17.77
C LEU A 392 -2.70 -19.47 -18.08
N ALA A 393 -3.74 -18.80 -18.58
CA ALA A 393 -5.00 -19.47 -18.86
C ALA A 393 -4.94 -20.38 -20.10
N THR A 394 -4.03 -20.08 -21.03
CA THR A 394 -3.79 -20.88 -22.24
C THR A 394 -2.68 -21.93 -22.08
N GLU A 395 -1.99 -21.97 -20.94
CA GLU A 395 -0.92 -22.93 -20.69
C GLU A 395 -1.50 -24.32 -20.36
N GLU A 396 -1.08 -25.35 -21.09
CA GLU A 396 -1.48 -26.74 -20.86
C GLU A 396 -0.70 -27.35 -19.69
N ALA A 397 -1.35 -28.21 -18.90
CA ALA A 397 -0.71 -28.88 -17.78
C ALA A 397 -0.42 -30.35 -18.10
N GLU A 398 0.85 -30.72 -18.19
CA GLU A 398 1.24 -32.09 -18.53
C GLU A 398 1.21 -33.03 -17.32
N ASP A 399 1.49 -32.49 -16.13
CA ASP A 399 1.62 -33.25 -14.89
C ASP A 399 0.92 -32.58 -13.70
N ALA A 400 0.73 -33.34 -12.63
CA ALA A 400 0.07 -32.87 -11.41
C ALA A 400 0.78 -31.70 -10.72
N ALA A 401 2.11 -31.59 -10.84
CA ALA A 401 2.86 -30.48 -10.25
C ALA A 401 2.63 -29.18 -11.04
N GLN A 402 2.54 -29.25 -12.37
CA GLN A 402 2.20 -28.14 -13.25
C GLN A 402 0.77 -27.65 -13.01
N VAL A 403 -0.20 -28.55 -12.80
CA VAL A 403 -1.58 -28.18 -12.42
C VAL A 403 -1.59 -27.34 -11.13
N ILE A 404 -0.88 -27.78 -10.10
CA ILE A 404 -0.78 -27.05 -8.83
C ILE A 404 -0.10 -25.68 -9.03
N LYS A 405 0.96 -25.65 -9.83
CA LYS A 405 1.70 -24.41 -10.13
C LYS A 405 0.82 -23.40 -10.87
N LEU A 406 0.14 -23.81 -11.95
CA LEU A 406 -0.76 -22.98 -12.75
C LEU A 406 -1.92 -22.44 -11.92
N ARG A 407 -2.56 -23.31 -11.14
CA ARG A 407 -3.61 -22.93 -10.20
C ARG A 407 -3.11 -21.85 -9.23
N SER A 408 -1.99 -22.09 -8.55
CA SER A 408 -1.44 -21.14 -7.58
C SER A 408 -1.02 -19.81 -8.20
N ALA A 409 -0.54 -19.82 -9.45
CA ALA A 409 -0.17 -18.64 -10.20
C ALA A 409 -1.40 -17.79 -10.55
N LEU A 410 -2.47 -18.43 -11.06
CA LEU A 410 -3.74 -17.75 -11.35
C LEU A 410 -4.41 -17.20 -10.08
N GLU A 411 -4.44 -17.96 -8.98
CA GLU A 411 -4.93 -17.47 -7.68
C GLU A 411 -4.15 -16.24 -7.18
N SER A 412 -2.82 -16.24 -7.35
CA SER A 412 -1.93 -15.13 -6.99
C SER A 412 -2.18 -13.88 -7.84
N VAL A 413 -2.37 -14.05 -9.15
CA VAL A 413 -2.69 -12.95 -10.07
C VAL A 413 -4.05 -12.34 -9.73
N ASP A 414 -5.07 -13.16 -9.47
CA ASP A 414 -6.40 -12.68 -9.08
C ASP A 414 -6.40 -11.98 -7.71
N HIS A 415 -5.64 -12.51 -6.74
CA HIS A 415 -5.43 -11.84 -5.46
C HIS A 415 -4.79 -10.45 -5.63
N LYS A 416 -3.73 -10.33 -6.45
CA LYS A 416 -3.10 -9.03 -6.74
C LYS A 416 -4.05 -8.07 -7.44
N ARG A 417 -4.83 -8.56 -8.41
CA ARG A 417 -5.86 -7.77 -9.10
C ARG A 417 -6.86 -7.18 -8.12
N ARG A 418 -7.42 -7.99 -7.20
CA ARG A 418 -8.34 -7.53 -6.15
C ARG A 418 -7.70 -6.48 -5.25
N LYS A 419 -6.45 -6.69 -4.83
CA LYS A 419 -5.71 -5.73 -4.00
C LYS A 419 -5.53 -4.38 -4.71
N ILE A 420 -5.15 -4.38 -5.99
CA ILE A 420 -5.01 -3.15 -6.78
C ILE A 420 -6.35 -2.44 -6.95
N LEU A 421 -7.43 -3.17 -7.24
CA LEU A 421 -8.78 -2.59 -7.35
C LEU A 421 -9.24 -1.97 -6.03
N GLN A 422 -8.94 -2.61 -4.89
CA GLN A 422 -9.22 -2.06 -3.58
C GLN A 422 -8.42 -0.77 -3.32
N GLN A 423 -7.12 -0.79 -3.64
CA GLN A 423 -6.23 0.37 -3.48
C GLN A 423 -6.67 1.55 -4.38
N MET A 424 -7.09 1.27 -5.61
CA MET A 424 -7.59 2.30 -6.50
C MET A 424 -8.88 2.93 -5.95
N ARG A 425 -9.78 2.14 -5.36
CA ARG A 425 -11.00 2.66 -4.71
C ARG A 425 -10.68 3.54 -3.50
N SER A 426 -9.72 3.15 -2.66
CA SER A 426 -9.29 3.98 -1.52
C SER A 426 -8.63 5.28 -1.98
N ASP A 427 -7.79 5.23 -3.01
CA ASP A 427 -7.09 6.41 -3.51
C ASP A 427 -8.05 7.37 -4.22
N VAL A 428 -9.04 6.86 -4.96
CA VAL A 428 -10.14 7.68 -5.51
C VAL A 428 -10.85 8.42 -4.39
N ALA A 429 -11.17 7.73 -3.29
CA ALA A 429 -11.82 8.35 -2.15
C ALA A 429 -10.95 9.42 -1.48
N LEU A 430 -9.62 9.30 -1.50
CA LEU A 430 -8.69 10.29 -0.94
C LEU A 430 -8.45 11.49 -1.86
N LEU A 431 -8.38 11.27 -3.17
CA LEU A 431 -7.95 12.27 -4.16
C LEU A 431 -9.09 13.03 -4.85
N THR A 432 -10.34 12.58 -4.70
CA THR A 432 -11.52 13.24 -5.29
C THR A 432 -12.46 13.80 -4.22
N LEU A 433 -12.98 15.02 -4.42
CA LEU A 433 -14.05 15.57 -3.58
C LEU A 433 -15.43 15.04 -4.02
N GLU A 434 -15.62 14.78 -5.31
CA GLU A 434 -16.86 14.21 -5.84
C GLU A 434 -16.92 12.71 -5.57
N ASN A 435 -17.94 12.28 -4.83
CA ASN A 435 -18.40 10.88 -4.73
C ASN A 435 -19.02 10.42 -6.08
N ARG A 436 -18.34 10.67 -7.20
CA ARG A 436 -18.82 10.21 -8.50
C ARG A 436 -18.53 8.72 -8.58
N GLY A 437 -19.58 7.92 -8.38
CA GLY A 437 -19.60 6.48 -8.61
C GLY A 437 -19.43 6.11 -10.08
N SER A 438 -18.39 6.62 -10.74
CA SER A 438 -17.97 6.06 -12.02
C SER A 438 -17.52 4.64 -11.73
N SER A 439 -18.41 3.69 -12.05
CA SER A 439 -18.14 2.26 -12.03
C SER A 439 -16.78 2.04 -12.66
N ILE A 440 -15.80 1.69 -11.84
CA ILE A 440 -14.55 1.13 -12.33
C ILE A 440 -14.97 -0.10 -13.12
N GLN A 441 -14.96 0.00 -14.44
CA GLN A 441 -15.24 -1.12 -15.32
C GLN A 441 -14.16 -2.15 -15.03
N ASN A 442 -14.52 -3.20 -14.29
CA ASN A 442 -13.66 -4.34 -14.13
C ASN A 442 -13.56 -4.99 -15.52
N PRO A 443 -12.35 -5.19 -16.06
CA PRO A 443 -12.20 -6.00 -17.27
C PRO A 443 -12.80 -7.39 -16.99
N SER A 444 -13.54 -7.93 -17.96
CA SER A 444 -14.10 -9.27 -17.87
C SER A 444 -12.98 -10.28 -17.59
N THR A 445 -13.17 -11.12 -16.56
CA THR A 445 -12.29 -12.25 -16.22
C THR A 445 -12.95 -13.61 -16.37
N ALA A 446 -14.06 -13.68 -17.11
CA ALA A 446 -14.86 -14.89 -17.18
C ALA A 446 -14.09 -16.12 -17.70
N ALA A 447 -13.16 -15.91 -18.63
CA ALA A 447 -12.35 -17.00 -19.20
C ALA A 447 -11.29 -17.49 -18.21
N GLU A 448 -10.62 -16.57 -17.52
CA GLU A 448 -9.60 -16.86 -16.51
C GLU A 448 -10.22 -17.48 -15.25
N ASP A 449 -11.41 -17.02 -14.85
CA ASP A 449 -12.18 -17.57 -13.75
C ASP A 449 -12.67 -19.00 -14.07
N ALA A 450 -13.11 -19.24 -15.32
CA ALA A 450 -13.46 -20.59 -15.80
C ALA A 450 -12.24 -21.52 -15.82
N ARG A 451 -11.07 -21.01 -16.24
CA ARG A 451 -9.81 -21.77 -16.20
C ARG A 451 -9.40 -22.15 -14.79
N LEU A 452 -9.45 -21.19 -13.86
CA LEU A 452 -9.13 -21.46 -12.47
C LEU A 452 -10.09 -22.50 -11.86
N ALA A 453 -11.39 -22.42 -12.16
CA ALA A 453 -12.36 -23.42 -11.73
C ALA A 453 -12.05 -24.82 -12.30
N SER A 454 -11.66 -24.90 -13.57
CA SER A 454 -11.23 -26.15 -14.21
C SER A 454 -10.00 -26.75 -13.54
N LEU A 455 -8.96 -25.96 -13.28
CA LEU A 455 -7.74 -26.42 -12.60
C LEU A 455 -8.01 -26.88 -11.15
N ILE A 456 -8.97 -26.25 -10.45
CA ILE A 456 -9.40 -26.70 -9.11
C ILE A 456 -10.07 -28.07 -9.19
N SER A 457 -10.94 -28.28 -10.19
CA SER A 457 -11.58 -29.58 -10.44
C SER A 457 -10.57 -30.64 -10.87
N LEU A 458 -9.62 -30.30 -11.75
CA LEU A 458 -8.54 -31.17 -12.19
C LEU A 458 -7.66 -31.62 -11.02
N ASP A 459 -7.21 -30.69 -10.17
CA ASP A 459 -6.44 -31.01 -8.95
C ASP A 459 -7.20 -31.96 -8.02
N ARG A 460 -8.53 -31.81 -7.90
CA ARG A 460 -9.37 -32.75 -7.13
C ARG A 460 -9.37 -34.14 -7.75
N ILE A 461 -9.57 -34.24 -9.06
CA ILE A 461 -9.55 -35.52 -9.79
C ILE A 461 -8.18 -36.19 -9.63
N LEU A 462 -7.08 -35.46 -9.86
CA LEU A 462 -5.72 -36.00 -9.74
C LEU A 462 -5.41 -36.51 -8.33
N LYS A 463 -5.86 -35.83 -7.28
CA LYS A 463 -5.74 -36.32 -5.89
C LYS A 463 -6.52 -37.60 -5.66
N GLN A 464 -7.75 -37.69 -6.15
CA GLN A 464 -8.56 -38.90 -6.04
C GLN A 464 -7.94 -40.07 -6.80
N VAL A 465 -7.42 -39.83 -8.01
CA VAL A 465 -6.66 -40.82 -8.78
C VAL A 465 -5.44 -41.29 -7.99
N GLN A 466 -4.65 -40.36 -7.43
CA GLN A 466 -3.47 -40.69 -6.64
C GLN A 466 -3.81 -41.51 -5.39
N ASP A 467 -4.92 -41.22 -4.72
CA ASP A 467 -5.39 -41.98 -3.56
C ASP A 467 -5.86 -43.40 -3.95
N ILE A 468 -6.51 -43.54 -5.11
CA ILE A 468 -6.84 -44.86 -5.68
C ILE A 468 -5.56 -45.64 -6.01
N THR A 469 -4.55 -45.01 -6.62
CA THR A 469 -3.27 -45.65 -6.93
C THR A 469 -2.53 -46.09 -5.67
N LYS A 470 -2.60 -45.34 -4.56
CA LYS A 470 -2.01 -45.78 -3.29
C LYS A 470 -2.67 -47.07 -2.77
N LEU A 471 -3.99 -47.20 -2.91
CA LEU A 471 -4.73 -48.42 -2.56
C LEU A 471 -4.36 -49.61 -3.47
N SER A 472 -3.81 -49.34 -4.65
CA SER A 472 -3.42 -50.33 -5.65
C SER A 472 -2.00 -50.88 -5.46
N THR A 473 -1.29 -50.48 -4.40
CA THR A 473 0.05 -50.99 -4.06
C THR A 473 0.02 -52.35 -3.33
N VAL A 474 -1.17 -52.93 -3.16
CA VAL A 474 -1.38 -54.24 -2.52
C VAL A 474 -1.08 -55.36 -3.53
N ILE A 475 -0.41 -56.41 -3.07
CA ILE A 475 0.05 -57.54 -3.90
C ILE A 475 -1.12 -58.33 -4.52
N THR A 476 -2.26 -58.42 -3.82
CA THR A 476 -3.51 -59.07 -4.26
C THR A 476 -4.72 -58.24 -3.85
N ILE A 477 -5.79 -58.25 -4.65
CA ILE A 477 -7.03 -57.51 -4.35
C ILE A 477 -8.26 -58.43 -4.51
N GLU A 478 -9.20 -58.36 -3.57
CA GLU A 478 -10.49 -59.07 -3.68
C GLU A 478 -11.26 -58.60 -4.93
N LYS A 479 -11.92 -59.53 -5.63
CA LYS A 479 -12.72 -59.23 -6.84
C LYS A 479 -13.75 -58.12 -6.60
N SER A 480 -14.45 -58.19 -5.46
CA SER A 480 -15.44 -57.19 -5.06
C SER A 480 -14.83 -55.78 -4.86
N LYS A 481 -13.66 -55.70 -4.24
CA LYS A 481 -12.90 -54.43 -4.06
C LYS A 481 -12.38 -53.89 -5.38
N LYS A 482 -11.81 -54.74 -6.25
CA LYS A 482 -11.31 -54.33 -7.58
C LYS A 482 -12.42 -53.71 -8.42
N ARG A 483 -13.61 -54.33 -8.44
CA ARG A 483 -14.80 -53.79 -9.14
C ARG A 483 -15.23 -52.43 -8.59
N THR A 484 -15.16 -52.24 -7.27
CA THR A 484 -15.49 -50.96 -6.62
C THR A 484 -14.49 -49.85 -6.97
N VAL A 485 -13.20 -50.18 -7.04
CA VAL A 485 -12.14 -49.25 -7.43
C VAL A 485 -12.30 -48.83 -8.90
N LEU A 486 -12.54 -49.78 -9.81
CA LEU A 486 -12.80 -49.48 -11.22
C LEU A 486 -14.06 -48.61 -11.40
N GLY A 487 -15.14 -48.93 -10.69
CA GLY A 487 -16.36 -48.10 -10.71
C GLY A 487 -16.14 -46.69 -10.11
N SER A 488 -15.13 -46.50 -9.26
CA SER A 488 -14.74 -45.16 -8.78
C SER A 488 -13.97 -44.38 -9.84
N LEU A 489 -13.12 -45.05 -10.62
CA LEU A 489 -12.44 -44.43 -11.79
C LEU A 489 -13.43 -44.08 -12.91
N ASP A 490 -14.47 -44.89 -13.14
CA ASP A 490 -15.56 -44.57 -14.07
C ASP A 490 -16.27 -43.28 -13.67
N LYS A 491 -16.59 -43.12 -12.38
CA LYS A 491 -17.18 -41.88 -11.84
C LYS A 491 -16.29 -40.66 -12.02
N LEU A 492 -14.96 -40.81 -11.95
CA LEU A 492 -14.03 -39.71 -12.24
C LEU A 492 -14.02 -39.35 -13.72
N ALA A 493 -14.14 -40.34 -14.61
CA ALA A 493 -14.28 -40.10 -16.04
C ALA A 493 -15.61 -39.38 -16.38
N GLU A 494 -16.69 -39.70 -15.67
CA GLU A 494 -17.99 -39.01 -15.79
C GLU A 494 -17.92 -37.52 -15.36
N GLN A 495 -16.92 -37.14 -14.55
CA GLN A 495 -16.69 -35.74 -14.15
C GLN A 495 -15.89 -34.94 -15.18
N MET A 496 -15.34 -35.57 -16.23
CA MET A 496 -14.53 -34.90 -17.25
C MET A 496 -15.24 -33.70 -17.92
N PRO A 497 -16.55 -33.75 -18.27
CA PRO A 497 -17.23 -32.62 -18.91
C PRO A 497 -17.33 -31.34 -18.04
N SER A 498 -16.96 -31.42 -16.76
CA SER A 498 -16.87 -30.25 -15.88
C SER A 498 -15.55 -29.48 -16.02
N LEU A 499 -14.58 -30.06 -16.73
CA LEU A 499 -13.29 -29.44 -17.05
C LEU A 499 -13.38 -28.67 -18.38
N LEU A 500 -12.43 -27.76 -18.59
CA LEU A 500 -12.19 -27.16 -19.89
C LEU A 500 -11.49 -28.16 -20.82
N GLU A 501 -11.65 -27.98 -22.12
CA GLU A 501 -11.08 -28.84 -23.16
C GLU A 501 -9.57 -29.06 -23.01
N ILE A 502 -8.85 -28.00 -22.67
CA ILE A 502 -7.41 -27.97 -22.41
C ILE A 502 -6.96 -28.88 -21.23
N ASP A 503 -7.86 -29.25 -20.32
CA ASP A 503 -7.56 -30.12 -19.17
C ASP A 503 -7.95 -31.59 -19.38
N HIS A 504 -8.70 -31.89 -20.43
CA HIS A 504 -9.21 -33.25 -20.66
C HIS A 504 -8.09 -34.26 -20.86
N GLU A 505 -7.08 -33.94 -21.66
CA GLU A 505 -5.98 -34.87 -21.96
C GLU A 505 -5.20 -35.24 -20.70
N CYS A 506 -4.95 -34.27 -19.82
CA CYS A 506 -4.29 -34.49 -18.54
C CYS A 506 -5.11 -35.41 -17.65
N ALA A 507 -6.39 -35.08 -17.42
CA ALA A 507 -7.29 -35.91 -16.62
C ALA A 507 -7.40 -37.35 -17.17
N GLN A 508 -7.59 -37.47 -18.48
CA GLN A 508 -7.74 -38.76 -19.17
C GLN A 508 -6.50 -39.63 -19.03
N ARG A 509 -5.30 -39.05 -19.21
CA ARG A 509 -4.02 -39.77 -19.07
C ARG A 509 -3.89 -40.37 -17.66
N TYR A 510 -4.10 -39.56 -16.62
CA TYR A 510 -3.99 -40.03 -15.22
C TYR A 510 -5.05 -41.08 -14.86
N ILE A 511 -6.31 -40.92 -15.31
CA ILE A 511 -7.37 -41.91 -15.09
C ILE A 511 -7.05 -43.22 -15.82
N ALA A 512 -6.57 -43.16 -17.06
CA ALA A 512 -6.22 -44.33 -17.85
C ALA A 512 -5.00 -45.07 -17.25
N ASP A 513 -4.00 -44.34 -16.78
CA ASP A 513 -2.83 -44.92 -16.10
C ASP A 513 -3.22 -45.63 -14.80
N ALA A 514 -4.08 -45.01 -13.99
CA ALA A 514 -4.60 -45.64 -12.79
C ALA A 514 -5.48 -46.87 -13.08
N ARG A 515 -6.29 -46.83 -14.14
CA ARG A 515 -7.07 -47.99 -14.58
C ARG A 515 -6.15 -49.15 -14.96
N ARG A 516 -5.13 -48.90 -15.79
CA ARG A 516 -4.14 -49.92 -16.19
C ARG A 516 -3.43 -50.52 -14.98
N MET A 517 -3.06 -49.70 -14.00
CA MET A 517 -2.45 -50.19 -12.75
C MET A 517 -3.40 -51.10 -11.96
N VAL A 518 -4.65 -50.70 -11.74
CA VAL A 518 -5.64 -51.50 -11.00
C VAL A 518 -5.98 -52.80 -11.73
N GLU A 519 -6.11 -52.77 -13.05
CA GLU A 519 -6.41 -53.96 -13.87
C GLU A 519 -5.30 -55.01 -13.78
N SER A 520 -4.04 -54.57 -13.67
CA SER A 520 -2.85 -55.43 -13.58
C SER A 520 -2.69 -56.16 -12.24
N ILE A 521 -3.45 -55.80 -11.20
CA ILE A 521 -3.38 -56.45 -9.88
C ILE A 521 -4.08 -57.81 -9.92
N PRO A 522 -3.42 -58.89 -9.45
CA PRO A 522 -4.03 -60.22 -9.41
C PRO A 522 -5.18 -60.31 -8.39
N GLU A 523 -6.20 -61.08 -8.75
CA GLU A 523 -7.47 -61.21 -8.03
C GLU A 523 -7.45 -62.40 -7.05
N GLU A 524 -7.93 -62.19 -5.82
CA GLU A 524 -8.32 -63.27 -4.89
C GLU A 524 -9.84 -63.51 -4.96
N ASP A 525 -10.27 -64.78 -4.95
CA ASP A 525 -11.69 -65.17 -5.00
C ASP A 525 -12.41 -64.81 -3.69
N ASP A 526 -13.60 -64.22 -3.80
CA ASP A 526 -14.46 -63.88 -2.65
C ASP A 526 -14.86 -65.20 -1.93
N HIS A 527 -14.16 -65.57 -0.87
CA HIS A 527 -14.57 -66.72 -0.04
C HIS A 527 -15.89 -66.41 0.67
N LEU A 528 -16.98 -66.94 0.10
CA LEU A 528 -18.30 -67.00 0.71
C LEU A 528 -18.25 -67.80 2.03
N GLN A 529 -18.16 -67.11 3.17
CA GLN A 529 -18.44 -67.73 4.47
C GLN A 529 -19.95 -67.72 4.74
N ASN A 530 -20.56 -68.87 4.48
CA ASN A 530 -21.88 -69.24 5.00
C ASN A 530 -21.72 -70.45 5.94
N LEU A 531 -22.45 -70.42 7.07
CA LEU A 531 -22.56 -71.42 8.16
C LEU A 531 -21.34 -71.51 9.10
N SER A 532 -21.45 -71.67 10.42
CA SER A 532 -22.50 -71.60 11.45
C SER A 532 -21.81 -71.97 12.78
N HIS A 533 -22.28 -71.43 13.92
CA HIS A 533 -22.23 -71.96 15.32
C HIS A 533 -22.27 -70.78 16.30
N SER A 534 -23.43 -70.44 16.87
CA SER A 534 -24.04 -71.01 18.09
C SER A 534 -23.58 -70.37 19.40
N ARG A 535 -24.47 -69.55 19.99
CA ARG A 535 -24.82 -69.42 21.44
C ARG A 535 -23.66 -69.27 22.44
N LYS A 536 -23.59 -68.23 23.30
CA LYS A 536 -24.57 -67.80 24.32
C LYS A 536 -24.10 -66.48 25.00
N PRO A 537 -24.93 -65.84 25.86
CA PRO A 537 -24.94 -64.39 26.09
C PRO A 537 -24.10 -63.95 27.30
N SER A 538 -23.68 -62.69 27.29
CA SER A 538 -23.42 -61.93 28.51
C SER A 538 -23.94 -60.51 28.32
N THR A 539 -25.08 -60.25 28.95
CA THR A 539 -25.47 -58.91 29.40
C THR A 539 -24.30 -58.27 30.13
N ASP A 540 -23.78 -57.17 29.61
CA ASP A 540 -23.66 -55.99 30.45
C ASP A 540 -23.94 -54.73 29.62
N THR A 541 -24.90 -53.97 30.09
CA THR A 541 -25.41 -52.77 29.45
C THR A 541 -24.66 -51.59 30.06
N GLY A 542 -23.76 -50.99 29.29
CA GLY A 542 -23.04 -49.77 29.65
C GLY A 542 -22.80 -48.89 28.42
N SER A 543 -23.81 -48.07 28.13
CA SER A 543 -23.78 -46.91 27.22
C SER A 543 -22.50 -46.06 27.37
N GLY A 544 -21.89 -45.47 26.34
CA GLY A 544 -22.35 -45.28 24.97
C GLY A 544 -21.20 -44.92 24.03
N SER A 545 -21.27 -45.53 22.86
CA SER A 545 -20.59 -45.17 21.62
C SER A 545 -21.06 -43.79 21.14
N GLY A 546 -20.16 -42.80 21.05
CA GLY A 546 -20.50 -41.47 20.51
C GLY A 546 -19.38 -40.43 20.50
N THR A 547 -18.26 -40.67 21.19
CA THR A 547 -17.14 -39.71 21.33
C THR A 547 -15.82 -40.21 20.74
N ASP A 548 -15.87 -41.08 19.74
CA ASP A 548 -14.66 -41.50 19.04
C ASP A 548 -14.23 -40.41 18.04
N VAL A 549 -13.03 -39.87 18.22
CA VAL A 549 -12.50 -38.72 17.47
C VAL A 549 -11.19 -39.13 16.82
N ALA A 550 -11.20 -39.23 15.49
CA ALA A 550 -10.05 -39.69 14.71
C ALA A 550 -8.83 -38.74 14.77
N GLN A 551 -9.06 -37.44 14.96
CA GLN A 551 -7.99 -36.45 14.99
C GLN A 551 -8.33 -35.27 15.91
N TRP A 552 -7.36 -34.89 16.75
CA TRP A 552 -7.45 -33.75 17.66
C TRP A 552 -6.59 -32.59 17.18
N ASN A 553 -7.16 -31.38 17.16
CA ASN A 553 -6.46 -30.14 16.92
C ASN A 553 -6.42 -29.31 18.20
N VAL A 554 -5.26 -28.73 18.54
CA VAL A 554 -5.08 -27.98 19.79
C VAL A 554 -5.06 -26.48 19.48
N LEU A 555 -5.88 -25.71 20.19
CA LEU A 555 -5.89 -24.25 20.14
C LEU A 555 -5.57 -23.68 21.52
N GLN A 556 -4.81 -22.59 21.51
CA GLN A 556 -4.44 -21.85 22.70
C GLN A 556 -5.08 -20.45 22.65
N PHE A 557 -5.82 -20.09 23.69
CA PHE A 557 -6.45 -18.78 23.83
C PHE A 557 -5.79 -17.99 24.96
N ASN A 558 -5.24 -16.82 24.63
CA ASN A 558 -4.60 -15.94 25.60
C ASN A 558 -5.68 -15.05 26.27
N THR A 559 -5.76 -15.11 27.59
CA THR A 559 -6.82 -14.46 28.40
C THR A 559 -6.36 -13.20 29.14
N GLY A 560 -5.13 -12.73 28.90
CA GLY A 560 -4.58 -11.52 29.51
C GLY A 560 -4.07 -11.69 30.96
N ASN A 561 -4.45 -12.78 31.64
CA ASN A 561 -4.13 -13.04 33.04
C ASN A 561 -3.51 -14.45 33.19
N THR A 562 -2.23 -14.51 33.54
CA THR A 562 -1.31 -15.60 33.98
C THR A 562 -1.39 -17.06 33.48
N SER A 563 -2.41 -17.55 32.76
CA SER A 563 -2.33 -18.87 32.08
C SER A 563 -3.29 -18.97 30.88
N PRO A 564 -2.80 -19.35 29.68
CA PRO A 564 -3.65 -19.48 28.50
C PRO A 564 -4.57 -20.70 28.58
N PHE A 565 -5.75 -20.60 27.98
CA PHE A 565 -6.66 -21.74 27.86
C PHE A 565 -6.27 -22.64 26.70
N ILE A 566 -6.11 -23.94 26.96
CA ILE A 566 -5.81 -24.95 25.94
C ILE A 566 -7.08 -25.75 25.65
N ILE A 567 -7.54 -25.71 24.41
CA ILE A 567 -8.75 -26.39 23.95
C ILE A 567 -8.39 -27.32 22.81
N LYS A 568 -8.68 -28.61 22.97
CA LYS A 568 -8.55 -29.61 21.91
C LYS A 568 -9.91 -29.77 21.23
N CYS A 569 -9.96 -29.78 19.90
CA CYS A 569 -11.19 -29.99 19.15
C CYS A 569 -11.02 -31.04 18.04
N GLY A 570 -12.08 -31.79 17.77
CA GLY A 570 -12.17 -32.76 16.70
C GLY A 570 -13.61 -32.97 16.25
N ALA A 571 -13.84 -33.97 15.40
CA ALA A 571 -15.18 -34.35 14.98
C ALA A 571 -15.45 -35.82 15.31
N ASN A 572 -16.69 -36.13 15.68
CA ASN A 572 -17.18 -37.51 15.73
C ASN A 572 -17.64 -37.97 14.34
N SER A 573 -18.07 -39.23 14.25
CA SER A 573 -18.64 -39.84 13.02
C SER A 573 -19.90 -39.14 12.50
N ASN A 574 -20.55 -38.30 13.31
CA ASN A 574 -21.78 -37.58 12.98
C ASN A 574 -21.50 -36.13 12.51
N SER A 575 -20.24 -35.77 12.28
CA SER A 575 -19.83 -34.41 11.92
C SER A 575 -20.26 -33.35 12.95
N GLU A 576 -20.17 -33.70 14.23
CA GLU A 576 -20.37 -32.79 15.35
C GLU A 576 -19.02 -32.37 15.95
N LEU A 577 -18.92 -31.11 16.38
CA LEU A 577 -17.71 -30.58 16.99
C LEU A 577 -17.56 -31.14 18.40
N ILE A 578 -16.52 -31.93 18.63
CA ILE A 578 -16.15 -32.45 19.95
C ILE A 578 -15.04 -31.57 20.53
N ILE A 579 -15.20 -31.19 21.80
CA ILE A 579 -14.26 -30.34 22.53
C ILE A 579 -13.75 -31.10 23.74
N LYS A 580 -12.44 -31.02 23.96
CA LYS A 580 -11.73 -31.58 25.10
C LYS A 580 -10.84 -30.51 25.74
N ALA A 581 -11.09 -30.20 27.01
CA ALA A 581 -10.30 -29.27 27.81
C ALA A 581 -10.42 -29.63 29.30
N GLU A 582 -9.63 -28.97 30.15
CA GLU A 582 -9.72 -29.16 31.61
C GLU A 582 -11.12 -28.81 32.13
N ALA A 583 -11.65 -29.66 33.01
CA ALA A 583 -12.98 -29.46 33.58
C ALA A 583 -13.07 -28.22 34.48
N ARG A 584 -11.96 -27.84 35.14
CA ARG A 584 -11.86 -26.66 36.00
C ARG A 584 -10.56 -25.91 35.77
N VAL A 585 -10.63 -24.61 35.48
CA VAL A 585 -9.49 -23.72 35.20
C VAL A 585 -8.77 -23.27 36.48
N GLN A 586 -9.48 -23.24 37.62
CA GLN A 586 -8.93 -22.80 38.91
C GLN A 586 -8.34 -23.94 39.77
N GLU A 587 -8.56 -25.21 39.40
CA GLU A 587 -8.09 -26.38 40.16
C GLU A 587 -7.14 -27.26 39.34
N PRO A 588 -5.84 -27.38 39.68
CA PRO A 588 -4.85 -28.16 38.92
C PRO A 588 -5.05 -29.69 38.99
N LYS A 589 -6.17 -30.17 39.54
CA LYS A 589 -6.56 -31.59 39.61
C LYS A 589 -7.87 -31.90 38.86
N GLY A 590 -8.41 -30.95 38.11
CA GLY A 590 -9.58 -31.17 37.26
C GLY A 590 -9.22 -32.04 36.06
N GLY A 591 -9.78 -33.25 35.96
CA GLY A 591 -9.59 -34.11 34.78
C GLY A 591 -10.04 -33.42 33.48
N GLU A 592 -9.45 -33.81 32.34
CA GLU A 592 -9.92 -33.37 31.03
C GLU A 592 -11.33 -33.92 30.76
N ILE A 593 -12.29 -33.05 30.42
CA ILE A 593 -13.65 -33.45 30.04
C ILE A 593 -13.82 -33.35 28.52
N VAL A 594 -14.50 -34.35 27.93
CA VAL A 594 -14.83 -34.40 26.50
C VAL A 594 -16.32 -34.17 26.33
N ARG A 595 -16.73 -33.19 25.51
CA ARG A 595 -18.12 -32.82 25.30
C ARG A 595 -18.39 -32.45 23.84
N VAL A 596 -19.61 -32.71 23.37
CA VAL A 596 -20.11 -32.21 22.09
C VAL A 596 -20.47 -30.74 22.26
N ALA A 597 -19.94 -29.88 21.39
CA ALA A 597 -20.27 -28.46 21.39
C ALA A 597 -21.61 -28.22 20.68
N PRO A 598 -22.60 -27.54 21.30
CA PRO A 598 -23.88 -27.27 20.67
C PRO A 598 -23.69 -26.37 19.44
N ARG A 599 -24.40 -26.68 18.36
CA ARG A 599 -24.41 -25.82 17.16
C ARG A 599 -25.00 -24.45 17.49
N PRO A 600 -24.49 -23.35 16.89
CA PRO A 600 -24.98 -22.01 17.18
C PRO A 600 -26.49 -21.80 16.94
N SER A 601 -27.09 -22.54 16.00
CA SER A 601 -28.53 -22.48 15.70
C SER A 601 -29.41 -22.92 16.89
N ILE A 602 -28.91 -23.79 17.77
CA ILE A 602 -29.62 -24.24 18.97
C ILE A 602 -29.82 -23.06 19.95
N LEU A 603 -28.95 -22.05 19.90
CA LEU A 603 -28.97 -20.90 20.80
C LEU A 603 -29.82 -19.72 20.29
N GLU A 604 -30.41 -19.81 19.09
CA GLU A 604 -31.14 -18.69 18.46
C GLU A 604 -32.35 -18.23 19.27
N ASN A 605 -33.06 -19.17 19.90
CA ASN A 605 -34.28 -18.88 20.67
C ASN A 605 -34.08 -18.93 22.20
N MET A 606 -32.85 -19.07 22.68
CA MET A 606 -32.55 -19.16 24.11
C MET A 606 -32.26 -17.79 24.73
N ASN A 607 -32.68 -17.58 25.98
CA ASN A 607 -32.29 -16.42 26.80
C ASN A 607 -30.91 -16.60 27.46
N LEU A 608 -30.40 -15.57 28.15
CA LEU A 608 -29.05 -15.59 28.73
C LEU A 608 -28.90 -16.66 29.84
N GLU A 609 -29.94 -16.88 30.62
CA GLU A 609 -30.00 -17.86 31.70
C GLU A 609 -30.00 -19.29 31.17
N GLU A 610 -30.77 -19.55 30.11
CA GLU A 610 -30.78 -20.83 29.38
C GLU A 610 -29.43 -21.10 28.71
N MET A 611 -28.82 -20.09 28.09
CA MET A 611 -27.47 -20.21 27.52
C MET A 611 -26.42 -20.54 28.58
N LYS A 612 -26.51 -19.95 29.79
CA LYS A 612 -25.61 -20.29 30.91
C LYS A 612 -25.79 -21.74 31.34
N HIS A 613 -27.01 -22.26 31.34
CA HIS A 613 -27.26 -23.67 31.66
C HIS A 613 -26.63 -24.60 30.62
N VAL A 614 -26.77 -24.28 29.32
CA VAL A 614 -26.15 -25.05 28.24
C VAL A 614 -24.61 -25.01 28.34
N PHE A 615 -24.04 -23.85 28.64
CA PHE A 615 -22.59 -23.71 28.79
C PHE A 615 -22.04 -24.32 30.08
N ALA A 616 -22.87 -24.56 31.10
CA ALA A 616 -22.43 -25.24 32.32
C ALA A 616 -22.03 -26.72 32.05
N GLU A 617 -22.52 -27.31 30.96
CA GLU A 617 -22.17 -28.67 30.55
C GLU A 617 -20.88 -28.76 29.73
N LEU A 618 -20.32 -27.62 29.31
CA LEU A 618 -19.08 -27.53 28.53
C LEU A 618 -17.85 -27.35 29.43
N PRO A 619 -16.63 -27.64 28.94
CA PRO A 619 -15.42 -27.37 29.71
C PRO A 619 -15.34 -25.90 30.13
N GLU A 620 -14.97 -25.63 31.39
CA GLU A 620 -15.01 -24.28 31.98
C GLU A 620 -14.25 -23.23 31.15
N ALA A 621 -13.13 -23.61 30.56
CA ALA A 621 -12.36 -22.74 29.66
C ALA A 621 -13.17 -22.21 28.47
N LEU A 622 -14.01 -23.06 27.86
CA LEU A 622 -14.85 -22.69 26.73
C LEU A 622 -16.01 -21.80 27.18
N SER A 623 -16.62 -22.14 28.31
CA SER A 623 -17.73 -21.40 28.91
C SER A 623 -17.31 -19.99 29.33
N LEU A 624 -16.11 -19.84 29.91
CA LEU A 624 -15.53 -18.54 30.25
C LEU A 624 -15.22 -17.71 28.99
N LEU A 625 -14.71 -18.32 27.91
CA LEU A 625 -14.50 -17.62 26.64
C LEU A 625 -15.83 -17.15 26.02
N ALA A 626 -16.88 -17.97 26.10
CA ALA A 626 -18.20 -17.64 25.61
C ALA A 626 -18.88 -16.52 26.43
N LEU A 627 -18.66 -16.49 27.75
CA LEU A 627 -19.33 -15.59 28.70
C LEU A 627 -18.53 -14.34 29.10
N ALA A 628 -17.35 -14.10 28.53
CA ALA A 628 -16.46 -13.02 28.96
C ALA A 628 -17.04 -11.59 28.78
N ARG A 629 -17.50 -10.98 29.88
CA ARG A 629 -17.78 -9.54 30.11
C ARG A 629 -18.52 -8.77 28.99
N THR A 630 -19.71 -9.22 28.58
CA THR A 630 -20.67 -8.37 27.83
C THR A 630 -22.13 -8.76 28.14
N PRO A 631 -23.04 -7.79 28.37
CA PRO A 631 -24.44 -8.07 28.71
C PRO A 631 -25.34 -8.57 27.55
N ASP A 632 -24.95 -8.44 26.27
CA ASP A 632 -25.83 -8.80 25.13
C ASP A 632 -25.13 -9.51 23.94
N GLY A 633 -23.83 -9.77 24.04
CA GLY A 633 -23.00 -10.28 22.93
C GLY A 633 -22.70 -11.78 22.92
N THR A 634 -23.26 -12.55 23.87
CA THR A 634 -22.88 -13.95 24.15
C THR A 634 -23.10 -14.87 22.95
N ARG A 635 -24.24 -14.76 22.26
CA ARG A 635 -24.59 -15.60 21.10
C ARG A 635 -23.64 -15.38 19.93
N ALA A 636 -23.36 -14.12 19.59
CA ALA A 636 -22.42 -13.77 18.53
C ALA A 636 -21.00 -14.26 18.84
N ARG A 637 -20.58 -14.14 20.11
CA ARG A 637 -19.27 -14.59 20.56
C ARG A 637 -19.12 -16.11 20.50
N TYR A 638 -20.10 -16.84 21.03
CA TYR A 638 -20.11 -18.30 20.96
C TYR A 638 -20.12 -18.77 19.50
N SER A 639 -20.93 -18.15 18.63
CA SER A 639 -20.96 -18.47 17.20
C SER A 639 -19.58 -18.27 16.53
N ARG A 640 -18.86 -17.20 16.89
CA ARG A 640 -17.49 -16.94 16.40
C ARG A 640 -16.48 -17.97 16.94
N LEU A 641 -16.57 -18.30 18.23
CA LEU A 641 -15.71 -19.28 18.89
C LEU A 641 -15.91 -20.69 18.29
N TYR A 642 -17.18 -21.11 18.13
CA TYR A 642 -17.57 -22.35 17.48
C TYR A 642 -16.99 -22.44 16.07
N ARG A 643 -17.12 -21.37 15.26
CA ARG A 643 -16.53 -21.30 13.91
C ARG A 643 -15.01 -21.43 13.94
N THR A 644 -14.33 -20.74 14.85
CA THR A 644 -12.87 -20.82 14.97
C THR A 644 -12.39 -22.23 15.29
N LEU A 645 -13.09 -22.95 16.17
CA LEU A 645 -12.77 -24.33 16.50
C LEU A 645 -13.11 -25.28 15.33
N ALA A 646 -14.31 -25.16 14.74
CA ALA A 646 -14.74 -26.00 13.63
C ALA A 646 -13.83 -25.84 12.39
N LEU A 647 -13.35 -24.63 12.09
CA LEU A 647 -12.43 -24.37 10.96
C LEU A 647 -11.11 -25.15 11.07
N LYS A 648 -10.69 -25.48 12.30
CA LYS A 648 -9.49 -26.27 12.55
C LYS A 648 -9.72 -27.76 12.38
N VAL A 649 -10.97 -28.23 12.25
CA VAL A 649 -11.31 -29.64 12.06
C VAL A 649 -11.62 -29.90 10.57
N PRO A 650 -10.77 -30.60 9.81
CA PRO A 650 -10.91 -30.75 8.36
C PRO A 650 -12.27 -31.33 7.91
N SER A 651 -12.82 -32.27 8.67
CA SER A 651 -14.11 -32.92 8.37
C SER A 651 -15.34 -32.04 8.59
N LEU A 652 -15.19 -30.87 9.24
CA LEU A 652 -16.30 -29.94 9.50
C LEU A 652 -16.30 -28.74 8.54
N ARG A 653 -15.37 -28.66 7.59
CA ARG A 653 -15.22 -27.50 6.69
C ARG A 653 -16.44 -27.24 5.82
N ASP A 654 -17.08 -28.29 5.30
CA ASP A 654 -18.27 -28.14 4.45
C ASP A 654 -19.47 -27.61 5.26
N LEU A 655 -19.63 -28.05 6.51
CA LEU A 655 -20.67 -27.58 7.42
C LEU A 655 -20.52 -26.09 7.79
N ILE A 656 -19.31 -25.55 7.74
CA ILE A 656 -19.03 -24.12 7.99
C ILE A 656 -19.49 -23.27 6.80
N THR A 657 -19.34 -23.77 5.57
CA THR A 657 -19.82 -23.04 4.37
C THR A 657 -21.35 -22.96 4.32
N GLU A 658 -22.07 -23.90 4.92
CA GLU A 658 -23.52 -23.79 5.14
C GLU A 658 -23.86 -22.75 6.22
N LEU A 659 -23.09 -22.71 7.32
CA LEU A 659 -23.26 -21.72 8.37
C LEU A 659 -22.96 -20.28 7.88
N GLU A 660 -22.12 -20.12 6.85
CA GLU A 660 -21.85 -18.85 6.16
C GLU A 660 -23.02 -18.38 5.28
N LYS A 661 -23.79 -19.30 4.69
CA LYS A 661 -24.98 -18.97 3.87
C LYS A 661 -26.20 -18.57 4.71
N GLY A 662 -26.27 -19.00 5.97
CA GLY A 662 -27.43 -18.80 6.86
C GLY A 662 -27.35 -17.61 7.85
N GLY A 663 -26.31 -16.78 7.83
CA GLY A 663 -25.98 -15.95 9.01
C GLY A 663 -25.68 -14.47 8.78
N ALA A 664 -26.50 -13.74 8.02
CA ALA A 664 -26.57 -12.28 8.18
C ALA A 664 -27.34 -11.97 9.49
N LEU A 665 -26.67 -12.09 10.63
CA LEU A 665 -27.20 -11.61 11.91
C LEU A 665 -27.33 -10.09 11.82
N LYS A 666 -28.57 -9.67 11.57
CA LYS A 666 -29.04 -8.29 11.60
C LYS A 666 -29.01 -7.85 13.06
N ASP A 667 -28.06 -6.99 13.42
CA ASP A 667 -28.13 -6.23 14.67
C ASP A 667 -29.37 -5.33 14.60
N MET A 668 -30.51 -5.81 15.11
CA MET A 668 -31.63 -4.93 15.43
C MET A 668 -31.34 -4.29 16.79
N ARG A 669 -30.91 -3.03 16.75
CA ARG A 669 -31.05 -2.12 17.88
C ARG A 669 -32.53 -2.01 18.25
N THR A 670 -32.87 -2.38 19.46
CA THR A 670 -33.93 -1.75 20.27
C THR A 670 -33.35 -1.40 21.61
#